data_AF-A0A2T3LNG0-F1
#
_entry.id   AF-A0A2T3LNG0-F1
#
_cell.length_a   1.000
_cell.length_b   1.000
_cell.length_c   1.000
_cell.angle_alpha   90.00
_cell.angle_beta   90.00
_cell.angle_gamma   90.00
#
_symmetry.space_group_name_H-M   'P 1'
#
loop_
_entity.id
_entity.type
_entity.pdbx_description
1 polymer ?
#
loop_
_entity_poly.entity_id
_entity_poly.type
_entity_poly.pdbx_seq_one_letter_code
_entity_poly.pdbx_strand_id
1 'polypeptide(L)'
;MSYQLSRRQFLLSSASVAATSTTVLPGCKMQSNNNQTDQTHRIALLGDVHFHDIHGDFDFNNNEVCIRTMQDSVGSTRMFNENYFVFKATLDDIVAEGIKFVILVGDFSDDGQEAHVDGLKKVLEQYSDEYGLEFFLTHGNHDPTTPYGENCDKTFLRSDGAGVKVTSNQGDVESFIPSDEVDDVLYSPKMQSLGFTPLMEKLGRFGFQSQPHYHYYETPWKSNKLEDRVYQAISADGAYTVECPDSSYLVEPIEGFWICSVDMNTHVPLDPLGSQWDHDAKGYEDGKVQKPQVLTWLKDVIKRADEQGKTLLVFSHYPAIEYLNYSADDFYYLFADSSYNHKRVPTSETTEELIDCGLKLHFAGHIHINDTAKYVGRNGQTLVNVQAPSLAAYIPAYKKITCYGPDDFEIETKVIEDVPEFDSLFNHYENEISWRTAKGLDTHWKSMLEVSSYRELMYQHLICLTVNDKSDDWGWDMRHLYQSTFPIYWLMVLSVIDDDLSGTVLSTLVDNINPDTNDTKVIDLLVGAGLEQVSVNNAIEDVNQHLINMNYSRQQLNQAIFTDYCNAMLHIRNGDELALQDIGLDKVVGYSVVAELFGRCDIDNNLENHDYSQDYIEADPEAGSHEEFDENKDNLSNLKLRLAALARIFHMFRITEPTTHFRVFPSRGEVLDLSNENPLRIKA
;
A
#
# COMPACT_ATOMS: atom_id res chain seq x y z
N MET A 1 -20.90 -17.39 -9.15
CA MET A 1 -19.95 -18.17 -9.97
C MET A 1 -18.61 -17.48 -9.87
N SER A 2 -17.77 -17.87 -8.91
CA SER A 2 -16.44 -17.29 -8.72
C SER A 2 -15.41 -18.20 -9.40
N TYR A 3 -14.95 -17.79 -10.57
CA TYR A 3 -13.71 -18.31 -11.13
C TYR A 3 -12.56 -17.50 -10.52
N GLN A 4 -11.76 -18.11 -9.65
CA GLN A 4 -10.41 -17.60 -9.38
C GLN A 4 -9.57 -17.98 -10.61
N LEU A 5 -9.39 -17.03 -11.52
CA LEU A 5 -8.46 -17.13 -12.64
C LEU A 5 -7.21 -16.36 -12.22
N SER A 6 -6.04 -17.02 -12.28
CA SER A 6 -4.80 -16.29 -12.08
C SER A 6 -4.62 -15.24 -13.18
N ARG A 7 -4.05 -14.10 -12.78
CA ARG A 7 -3.85 -12.92 -13.62
C ARG A 7 -3.14 -13.24 -14.93
N ARG A 8 -2.09 -14.08 -14.86
CA ARG A 8 -1.30 -14.52 -16.03
C ARG A 8 -2.17 -15.27 -17.05
N GLN A 9 -3.13 -16.08 -16.60
CA GLN A 9 -4.01 -16.78 -17.52
C GLN A 9 -5.13 -15.88 -18.05
N PHE A 10 -5.69 -14.99 -17.23
CA PHE A 10 -6.76 -14.08 -17.64
C PHE A 10 -6.30 -13.02 -18.64
N LEU A 11 -5.17 -12.36 -18.37
CA LEU A 11 -4.67 -11.24 -19.17
C LEU A 11 -3.86 -11.68 -20.39
N LEU A 12 -3.20 -12.85 -20.37
CA LEU A 12 -2.56 -13.39 -21.59
C LEU A 12 -3.58 -14.08 -22.51
N SER A 13 -4.73 -14.55 -22.00
CA SER A 13 -5.77 -15.21 -22.82
C SER A 13 -6.77 -14.23 -23.45
N SER A 14 -6.86 -12.98 -22.98
CA SER A 14 -7.69 -11.94 -23.61
C SER A 14 -7.25 -11.57 -25.05
N ALA A 15 -6.08 -12.04 -25.51
CA ALA A 15 -5.64 -11.92 -26.90
C ALA A 15 -5.78 -13.22 -27.73
N SER A 16 -6.38 -14.30 -27.20
CA SER A 16 -6.48 -15.58 -27.94
C SER A 16 -7.58 -16.49 -27.38
N VAL A 17 -8.83 -16.29 -27.80
CA VAL A 17 -9.88 -17.30 -27.60
C VAL A 17 -9.92 -18.23 -28.81
N ALA A 18 -9.25 -19.39 -28.73
CA ALA A 18 -9.64 -20.59 -29.49
C ALA A 18 -9.06 -21.91 -28.92
N ALA A 19 -9.99 -22.82 -28.61
CA ALA A 19 -9.88 -24.29 -28.61
C ALA A 19 -9.09 -25.01 -27.49
N THR A 20 -9.88 -25.54 -26.56
CA THR A 20 -9.57 -26.64 -25.63
C THR A 20 -9.10 -27.91 -26.34
N SER A 21 -8.05 -28.56 -25.82
CA SER A 21 -7.98 -30.02 -25.76
C SER A 21 -7.08 -30.50 -24.61
N THR A 22 -7.70 -31.18 -23.64
CA THR A 22 -7.07 -31.84 -22.49
C THR A 22 -6.40 -33.13 -22.92
N THR A 23 -5.10 -33.26 -22.66
CA THR A 23 -4.42 -34.56 -22.57
C THR A 23 -3.87 -34.74 -21.16
N VAL A 24 -4.48 -35.65 -20.41
CA VAL A 24 -4.01 -36.14 -19.12
C VAL A 24 -2.77 -37.00 -19.35
N LEU A 25 -1.62 -36.62 -18.77
CA LEU A 25 -0.45 -37.49 -18.63
C LEU A 25 -0.40 -38.06 -17.21
N PRO A 26 -0.11 -39.36 -17.03
CA PRO A 26 -0.02 -39.97 -15.71
C PRO A 26 1.29 -39.58 -15.01
N GLY A 27 1.17 -39.11 -13.77
CA GLY A 27 2.29 -38.75 -12.90
C GLY A 27 3.18 -39.94 -12.55
N CYS A 28 4.49 -39.75 -12.69
CA CYS A 28 5.51 -40.63 -12.13
C CYS A 28 5.69 -40.30 -10.64
N LYS A 29 5.36 -41.24 -9.76
CA LYS A 29 5.73 -41.17 -8.33
C LYS A 29 7.26 -41.27 -8.20
N MET A 30 7.93 -40.21 -7.78
CA MET A 30 9.22 -40.35 -7.12
C MET A 30 8.98 -40.66 -5.64
N GLN A 31 9.52 -41.79 -5.18
CA GLN A 31 9.67 -42.09 -3.76
C GLN A 31 10.89 -41.31 -3.23
N SER A 32 10.68 -40.43 -2.25
CA SER A 32 11.76 -39.93 -1.41
C SER A 32 11.90 -40.84 -0.19
N ASN A 33 13.14 -41.27 0.07
CA ASN A 33 13.52 -42.01 1.27
C ASN A 33 14.09 -41.03 2.31
N ASN A 34 13.38 -40.97 3.45
CA ASN A 34 13.83 -40.83 4.84
C ASN A 34 14.65 -39.63 5.35
N ASN A 35 14.04 -39.01 6.37
CA ASN A 35 14.61 -38.46 7.60
C ASN A 35 15.33 -37.10 7.53
N GLN A 36 14.64 -36.08 7.04
CA GLN A 36 14.75 -34.73 7.63
C GLN A 36 13.55 -34.54 8.55
N THR A 37 13.79 -34.09 9.78
CA THR A 37 12.76 -33.58 10.67
C THR A 37 11.94 -32.56 9.90
N ASP A 38 10.63 -32.78 9.79
CA ASP A 38 9.68 -31.92 9.10
C ASP A 38 9.59 -30.58 9.88
N GLN A 39 10.54 -29.66 9.62
CA GLN A 39 10.61 -28.33 10.21
C GLN A 39 9.73 -27.36 9.44
N THR A 40 8.48 -27.76 9.18
CA THR A 40 7.49 -26.86 8.59
C THR A 40 7.10 -25.82 9.64
N HIS A 41 7.35 -24.54 9.36
CA HIS A 41 6.99 -23.43 10.24
C HIS A 41 5.93 -22.56 9.58
N ARG A 42 4.91 -22.16 10.34
CA ARG A 42 3.85 -21.27 9.86
C ARG A 42 3.92 -19.96 10.64
N ILE A 43 3.90 -18.87 9.90
CA ILE A 43 4.02 -17.51 10.40
C ILE A 43 2.89 -16.67 9.81
N ALA A 44 2.28 -15.82 10.61
CA ALA A 44 1.41 -14.75 10.14
C ALA A 44 2.21 -13.45 10.15
N LEU A 45 2.17 -12.70 9.06
CA LEU A 45 2.87 -11.44 8.90
C LEU A 45 1.82 -10.36 8.58
N LEU A 46 1.68 -9.40 9.49
CA LEU A 46 0.71 -8.31 9.44
C LEU A 46 1.47 -7.01 9.22
N GLY A 47 1.11 -6.26 8.18
CA GLY A 47 1.61 -4.91 7.95
C GLY A 47 0.71 -3.86 8.56
N ASP A 48 1.32 -2.81 9.09
CA ASP A 48 0.70 -1.51 9.36
C ASP A 48 -0.66 -1.64 10.05
N VAL A 49 -0.67 -2.29 11.22
CA VAL A 49 -1.91 -2.58 11.96
C VAL A 49 -2.60 -1.29 12.37
N HIS A 50 -1.84 -0.23 12.66
CA HIS A 50 -2.34 1.09 13.04
C HIS A 50 -3.37 0.98 14.17
N PHE A 51 -3.05 0.20 15.20
CA PHE A 51 -3.99 -0.12 16.26
C PHE A 51 -4.41 1.15 17.01
N HIS A 52 -5.68 1.51 16.86
CA HIS A 52 -6.34 2.56 17.60
C HIS A 52 -7.17 1.92 18.72
N ASP A 53 -6.72 2.03 19.97
CA ASP A 53 -7.54 1.62 21.11
C ASP A 53 -8.70 2.61 21.32
N ILE A 54 -9.89 2.24 20.83
CA ILE A 54 -11.12 3.02 21.02
C ILE A 54 -11.53 3.14 22.49
N HIS A 55 -10.91 2.40 23.42
CA HIS A 55 -11.09 2.55 24.87
C HIS A 55 -9.83 3.08 25.57
N GLY A 56 -8.90 3.66 24.80
CA GLY A 56 -7.69 4.28 25.31
C GLY A 56 -7.99 5.45 26.24
N ASP A 57 -7.18 5.59 27.29
CA ASP A 57 -7.31 6.65 28.28
C ASP A 57 -6.60 7.93 27.81
N PHE A 58 -7.35 8.81 27.14
CA PHE A 58 -6.87 10.12 26.68
C PHE A 58 -7.38 11.29 27.53
N ASP A 59 -7.98 11.00 28.69
CA ASP A 59 -8.78 11.97 29.48
C ASP A 59 -9.96 12.58 28.69
N PHE A 60 -10.37 11.91 27.60
CA PHE A 60 -11.49 12.30 26.74
C PHE A 60 -12.72 11.43 27.02
N ASN A 61 -13.91 12.03 27.00
CA ASN A 61 -15.21 11.33 27.05
C ASN A 61 -15.36 10.30 28.20
N ASN A 62 -14.78 10.58 29.37
CA ASN A 62 -14.70 9.64 30.51
C ASN A 62 -14.18 8.24 30.13
N ASN A 63 -13.40 8.14 29.05
CA ASN A 63 -12.87 6.89 28.49
C ASN A 63 -13.96 5.87 28.09
N GLU A 64 -15.18 6.33 27.74
CA GLU A 64 -16.22 5.41 27.23
C GLU A 64 -15.84 4.90 25.83
N VAL A 65 -15.73 5.82 24.85
CA VAL A 65 -15.19 5.53 23.52
C VAL A 65 -14.44 6.76 23.00
N CYS A 66 -13.24 6.56 22.47
CA CYS A 66 -12.39 7.51 21.78
C CYS A 66 -12.43 7.16 20.29
N ILE A 67 -13.15 7.96 19.51
CA ILE A 67 -13.38 7.74 18.08
C ILE A 67 -12.76 8.91 17.33
N ARG A 68 -11.90 8.65 16.35
CA ARG A 68 -11.49 9.64 15.34
C ARG A 68 -12.66 9.95 14.41
N THR A 69 -12.75 11.18 13.91
CA THR A 69 -13.79 11.57 12.95
C THR A 69 -13.68 10.73 11.67
N MET A 70 -14.81 10.45 11.01
CA MET A 70 -14.79 9.82 9.70
C MET A 70 -14.15 10.76 8.67
N GLN A 71 -14.33 12.08 8.83
CA GLN A 71 -13.62 13.07 8.00
C GLN A 71 -12.09 12.89 8.08
N ASP A 72 -11.51 12.66 9.27
CA ASP A 72 -10.08 12.38 9.40
C ASP A 72 -9.73 11.07 8.68
N SER A 73 -10.55 10.02 8.82
CA SER A 73 -10.31 8.73 8.17
C SER A 73 -10.30 8.83 6.64
N VAL A 74 -11.24 9.55 6.03
CA VAL A 74 -11.26 9.74 4.56
C VAL A 74 -10.26 10.79 4.08
N GLY A 75 -9.62 11.55 4.98
CA GLY A 75 -8.43 12.36 4.70
C GLY A 75 -7.12 11.59 4.84
N SER A 76 -7.16 10.31 5.23
CA SER A 76 -5.97 9.50 5.52
C SER A 76 -5.88 8.26 4.65
N THR A 77 -4.67 7.78 4.40
CA THR A 77 -4.40 6.50 3.72
C THR A 77 -4.82 5.27 4.54
N ARG A 78 -5.35 5.48 5.76
CA ARG A 78 -5.85 4.46 6.66
C ARG A 78 -7.15 4.88 7.34
N MET A 79 -8.04 3.93 7.58
CA MET A 79 -9.10 4.06 8.58
C MET A 79 -8.47 4.06 9.97
N PHE A 80 -9.10 4.73 10.93
CA PHE A 80 -8.54 4.83 12.29
C PHE A 80 -9.21 3.86 13.26
N ASN A 81 -10.54 3.87 13.34
CA ASN A 81 -11.24 3.26 14.48
C ASN A 81 -11.48 1.76 14.31
N GLU A 82 -11.88 1.35 13.09
CA GLU A 82 -12.28 -0.03 12.80
C GLU A 82 -11.11 -1.01 12.90
N ASN A 83 -9.88 -0.49 12.85
CA ASN A 83 -8.63 -1.21 13.11
C ASN A 83 -8.68 -2.01 14.42
N TYR A 84 -9.39 -1.47 15.43
CA TYR A 84 -9.63 -2.16 16.70
C TYR A 84 -10.30 -3.53 16.54
N PHE A 85 -11.32 -3.61 15.68
CA PHE A 85 -12.10 -4.81 15.45
C PHE A 85 -11.38 -5.77 14.51
N VAL A 86 -10.88 -5.28 13.37
CA VAL A 86 -10.21 -6.12 12.37
C VAL A 86 -8.92 -6.73 12.92
N PHE A 87 -8.18 -6.03 13.79
CA PHE A 87 -6.98 -6.61 14.40
C PHE A 87 -7.31 -7.84 15.24
N LYS A 88 -8.36 -7.78 16.07
CA LYS A 88 -8.81 -8.93 16.87
C LYS A 88 -9.35 -10.06 16.00
N ALA A 89 -10.18 -9.73 15.00
CA ALA A 89 -10.69 -10.71 14.04
C ALA A 89 -9.55 -11.43 13.29
N THR A 90 -8.48 -10.69 12.95
CA THR A 90 -7.27 -11.25 12.33
C THR A 90 -6.53 -12.19 13.27
N LEU A 91 -6.36 -11.82 14.54
CA LEU A 91 -5.74 -12.70 15.53
C LEU A 91 -6.56 -13.98 15.77
N ASP A 92 -7.89 -13.88 15.75
CA ASP A 92 -8.78 -15.05 15.84
C ASP A 92 -8.63 -15.98 14.61
N ASP A 93 -8.54 -15.42 13.41
CA ASP A 93 -8.28 -16.20 12.17
C ASP A 93 -6.91 -16.88 12.22
N ILE A 94 -5.87 -16.19 12.70
CA ILE A 94 -4.51 -16.74 12.90
C ILE A 94 -4.52 -17.91 13.88
N VAL A 95 -5.26 -17.81 14.98
CA VAL A 95 -5.45 -18.91 15.94
C VAL A 95 -6.18 -20.07 15.27
N ALA A 96 -7.22 -19.80 14.48
CA ALA A 96 -7.98 -20.82 13.76
C ALA A 96 -7.14 -21.56 12.70
N GLU A 97 -6.22 -20.87 12.04
CA GLU A 97 -5.23 -21.46 11.11
C GLU A 97 -4.12 -22.27 11.84
N GLY A 98 -4.09 -22.24 13.17
CA GLY A 98 -3.12 -22.95 14.01
C GLY A 98 -1.71 -22.37 13.95
N ILE A 99 -1.59 -21.09 13.57
CA ILE A 99 -0.31 -20.37 13.52
C ILE A 99 0.11 -19.99 14.95
N LYS A 100 1.42 -19.98 15.21
CA LYS A 100 1.99 -19.62 16.52
C LYS A 100 2.88 -18.39 16.49
N PHE A 101 3.65 -18.21 15.41
CA PHE A 101 4.49 -17.04 15.25
C PHE A 101 3.77 -15.96 14.47
N VAL A 102 3.75 -14.75 15.01
CA VAL A 102 3.13 -13.57 14.40
C VAL A 102 4.16 -12.46 14.30
N ILE A 103 4.29 -11.86 13.12
CA ILE A 103 5.18 -10.73 12.87
C ILE A 103 4.32 -9.50 12.59
N LEU A 104 4.61 -8.39 13.29
CA LEU A 104 4.07 -7.07 12.94
C LEU A 104 5.19 -6.25 12.29
N VAL A 105 5.05 -5.92 11.00
CA VAL A 105 6.09 -5.24 10.21
C VAL A 105 6.03 -3.71 10.32
N GLY A 106 6.02 -3.20 11.56
CA GLY A 106 5.96 -1.77 11.85
C GLY A 106 4.55 -1.19 11.76
N ASP A 107 4.45 0.09 12.13
CA ASP A 107 3.22 0.85 12.24
C ASP A 107 2.14 0.07 13.00
N PHE A 108 2.53 -0.50 14.14
CA PHE A 108 1.64 -1.36 14.92
C PHE A 108 0.63 -0.54 15.74
N SER A 109 0.92 0.74 16.00
CA SER A 109 0.08 1.66 16.76
C SER A 109 -0.35 2.86 15.92
N ASP A 110 -1.47 3.49 16.29
CA ASP A 110 -1.79 4.83 15.79
C ASP A 110 -0.81 5.83 16.44
N ASP A 111 0.21 6.28 15.68
CA ASP A 111 1.15 7.36 16.06
C ASP A 111 1.88 7.21 17.43
N GLY A 112 2.04 5.99 17.93
CA GLY A 112 2.87 5.71 19.10
C GLY A 112 2.34 6.32 20.41
N GLN A 113 1.09 6.79 20.46
CA GLN A 113 0.53 7.37 21.69
C GLN A 113 0.43 6.33 22.80
N GLU A 114 0.73 6.74 24.03
CA GLU A 114 0.86 5.81 25.16
C GLU A 114 -0.38 4.92 25.35
N ALA A 115 -1.58 5.50 25.26
CA ALA A 115 -2.82 4.75 25.45
C ALA A 115 -3.04 3.66 24.37
N HIS A 116 -2.66 3.94 23.12
CA HIS A 116 -2.75 2.94 22.05
C HIS A 116 -1.69 1.85 22.20
N VAL A 117 -0.48 2.20 22.62
CA VAL A 117 0.58 1.22 22.92
C VAL A 117 0.18 0.30 24.08
N ASP A 118 -0.43 0.84 25.14
CA ASP A 118 -0.93 0.04 26.26
C ASP A 118 -2.09 -0.88 25.86
N GLY A 119 -3.01 -0.37 25.03
CA GLY A 119 -4.10 -1.16 24.45
C GLY A 119 -3.58 -2.32 23.58
N LEU A 120 -2.65 -2.02 22.67
CA LEU A 120 -2.00 -3.02 21.82
C LEU A 120 -1.31 -4.08 22.67
N LYS A 121 -0.48 -3.65 23.64
CA LYS A 121 0.23 -4.55 24.56
C LYS A 121 -0.73 -5.52 25.25
N LYS A 122 -1.86 -5.01 25.74
CA LYS A 122 -2.89 -5.83 26.40
C LYS A 122 -3.47 -6.88 25.47
N VAL A 123 -3.76 -6.52 24.21
CA VAL A 123 -4.23 -7.48 23.19
C VAL A 123 -3.15 -8.54 22.94
N LEU A 124 -1.90 -8.14 22.68
CA LEU A 124 -0.80 -9.07 22.45
C LEU A 124 -0.56 -10.01 23.66
N GLU A 125 -0.62 -9.48 24.89
CA GLU A 125 -0.55 -10.26 26.14
C GLU A 125 -1.67 -11.29 26.23
N GLN A 126 -2.91 -10.88 25.99
CA GLN A 126 -4.05 -11.78 26.01
C GLN A 126 -3.88 -12.94 25.04
N TYR A 127 -3.52 -12.67 23.78
CA TYR A 127 -3.38 -13.73 22.77
C TYR A 127 -2.14 -14.61 22.99
N SER A 128 -1.06 -14.06 23.57
CA SER A 128 0.06 -14.87 24.04
C SER A 128 -0.36 -15.83 25.15
N ASP A 129 -1.08 -15.35 26.15
CA ASP A 129 -1.44 -16.13 27.34
C ASP A 129 -2.53 -17.17 27.06
N GLU A 130 -3.55 -16.81 26.28
CA GLU A 130 -4.72 -17.67 26.01
C GLU A 130 -4.46 -18.68 24.89
N TYR A 131 -3.72 -18.29 23.85
CA TYR A 131 -3.56 -19.11 22.64
C TYR A 131 -2.10 -19.50 22.35
N GLY A 132 -1.14 -18.99 23.11
CA GLY A 132 0.28 -19.26 22.90
C GLY A 132 0.82 -18.61 21.62
N LEU A 133 0.27 -17.47 21.21
CA LEU A 133 0.86 -16.68 20.13
C LEU A 133 2.15 -16.01 20.60
N GLU A 134 3.15 -16.01 19.74
CA GLU A 134 4.44 -15.38 19.98
C GLU A 134 4.69 -14.31 18.92
N PHE A 135 4.85 -13.07 19.38
CA PHE A 135 4.92 -11.89 18.53
C PHE A 135 6.36 -11.39 18.36
N PHE A 136 6.67 -10.95 17.14
CA PHE A 136 7.94 -10.32 16.76
C PHE A 136 7.64 -9.01 16.03
N LEU A 137 8.12 -7.90 16.55
CA LEU A 137 7.81 -6.56 16.04
C LEU A 137 9.05 -5.93 15.39
N THR A 138 8.82 -5.06 14.41
CA THR A 138 9.75 -3.98 14.07
C THR A 138 9.04 -2.65 14.28
N HIS A 139 9.78 -1.55 14.41
CA HIS A 139 9.18 -0.23 14.48
C HIS A 139 8.96 0.31 13.06
N GLY A 140 7.80 0.93 12.83
CA GLY A 140 7.54 1.75 11.65
C GLY A 140 7.72 3.25 11.91
N ASN A 141 7.36 4.07 10.92
CA ASN A 141 7.46 5.52 11.04
C ASN A 141 6.43 6.14 12.01
N HIS A 142 5.39 5.41 12.37
CA HIS A 142 4.38 5.84 13.33
C HIS A 142 4.61 5.32 14.76
N ASP A 143 5.63 4.50 15.02
CA ASP A 143 5.75 3.85 16.33
C ASP A 143 6.65 4.63 17.30
N PRO A 144 7.89 4.97 16.92
CA PRO A 144 8.41 6.25 17.29
C PRO A 144 8.41 7.13 16.04
N THR A 145 7.58 8.17 16.06
CA THR A 145 7.68 9.28 15.12
C THR A 145 9.00 10.03 15.34
N THR A 146 9.46 10.13 16.59
CA THR A 146 10.77 10.67 16.95
C THR A 146 11.48 9.76 17.97
N PRO A 147 12.82 9.78 18.06
CA PRO A 147 13.56 8.83 18.87
C PRO A 147 13.22 8.87 20.37
N TYR A 148 12.83 10.05 20.86
CA TYR A 148 12.60 10.33 22.28
C TYR A 148 11.16 10.73 22.61
N GLY A 149 10.25 10.59 21.64
CA GLY A 149 8.85 10.98 21.77
C GLY A 149 8.64 12.49 21.61
N GLU A 150 7.42 12.88 21.27
CA GLU A 150 7.08 14.27 21.01
C GLU A 150 5.64 14.58 21.41
N ASN A 151 5.30 15.87 21.43
CA ASN A 151 3.91 16.24 21.59
C ASN A 151 3.11 15.82 20.36
N CYS A 152 1.91 15.31 20.59
CA CYS A 152 0.99 14.95 19.53
C CYS A 152 -0.39 15.54 19.80
N ASP A 153 -1.20 15.60 18.74
CA ASP A 153 -2.61 15.93 18.83
C ASP A 153 -3.42 15.15 17.80
N LYS A 154 -4.69 14.91 18.12
CA LYS A 154 -5.69 14.24 17.26
C LYS A 154 -7.08 14.83 17.49
N THR A 155 -7.95 14.73 16.48
CA THR A 155 -9.36 15.11 16.60
C THR A 155 -10.19 13.88 16.98
N PHE A 156 -10.86 13.94 18.14
CA PHE A 156 -11.85 12.95 18.56
C PHE A 156 -13.28 13.45 18.37
N LEU A 157 -14.19 12.51 18.14
CA LEU A 157 -15.59 12.76 17.88
C LEU A 157 -16.38 12.76 19.18
N ARG A 158 -17.04 13.87 19.47
CA ARG A 158 -17.97 14.01 20.60
C ARG A 158 -19.32 13.37 20.27
N SER A 159 -20.08 13.02 21.31
CA SER A 159 -21.39 12.35 21.17
C SER A 159 -22.43 13.10 20.31
N ASP A 160 -22.29 14.43 20.13
CA ASP A 160 -23.17 15.26 19.30
C ASP A 160 -22.68 15.43 17.86
N GLY A 161 -21.57 14.79 17.48
CA GLY A 161 -20.99 14.84 16.14
C GLY A 161 -19.89 15.89 15.93
N ALA A 162 -19.60 16.73 16.93
CA ALA A 162 -18.54 17.73 16.83
C ALA A 162 -17.14 17.12 17.04
N GLY A 163 -16.14 17.62 16.31
CA GLY A 163 -14.73 17.31 16.58
C GLY A 163 -14.20 18.04 17.82
N VAL A 164 -13.32 17.38 18.57
CA VAL A 164 -12.58 17.93 19.72
C VAL A 164 -11.11 17.59 19.55
N LYS A 165 -10.25 18.61 19.47
CA LYS A 165 -8.79 18.43 19.43
C LYS A 165 -8.31 17.99 20.80
N VAL A 166 -7.68 16.83 20.92
CA VAL A 166 -6.97 16.41 22.13
C VAL A 166 -5.47 16.50 21.87
N THR A 167 -4.73 17.24 22.71
CA THR A 167 -3.32 17.58 22.49
C THR A 167 -2.50 17.46 23.76
N SER A 168 -1.25 17.00 23.66
CA SER A 168 -0.28 17.02 24.77
C SER A 168 0.51 18.33 24.85
N ASN A 169 0.28 19.28 23.94
CA ASN A 169 0.91 20.59 23.94
C ASN A 169 -0.02 21.66 24.56
N GLN A 170 0.37 22.23 25.70
CA GLN A 170 -0.40 23.29 26.35
C GLN A 170 -0.54 24.55 25.47
N GLY A 171 0.45 24.84 24.61
CA GLY A 171 0.41 25.98 23.70
C GLY A 171 -0.69 25.88 22.65
N ASP A 172 -1.04 24.67 22.24
CA ASP A 172 -2.17 24.43 21.32
C ASP A 172 -3.49 24.84 21.97
N VAL A 173 -3.66 24.52 23.26
CA VAL A 173 -4.87 24.89 24.02
C VAL A 173 -4.97 26.40 24.18
N GLU A 174 -3.85 27.07 24.46
CA GLU A 174 -3.80 28.53 24.65
C GLU A 174 -4.07 29.31 23.36
N SER A 175 -3.75 28.73 22.20
CA SER A 175 -3.89 29.34 20.88
C SER A 175 -5.11 28.85 20.09
N PHE A 176 -5.86 27.88 20.62
CA PHE A 176 -6.99 27.26 19.93
C PHE A 176 -8.12 28.27 19.65
N ILE A 177 -8.63 28.21 18.43
CA ILE A 177 -9.80 28.94 17.99
C ILE A 177 -10.78 27.91 17.44
N PRO A 178 -11.98 27.74 18.04
CA PRO A 178 -13.00 26.86 17.51
C PRO A 178 -13.33 27.14 16.05
N SER A 179 -13.53 26.08 15.27
CA SER A 179 -14.03 26.10 13.90
C SER A 179 -15.35 25.32 13.81
N ASP A 180 -15.96 25.30 12.63
CA ASP A 180 -17.13 24.47 12.40
C ASP A 180 -16.79 22.96 12.38
N GLU A 181 -15.53 22.59 12.12
CA GLU A 181 -15.06 21.20 12.11
C GLU A 181 -14.59 20.73 13.48
N VAL A 182 -13.89 21.59 14.22
CA VAL A 182 -13.32 21.30 15.55
C VAL A 182 -13.82 22.36 16.54
N ASP A 183 -14.74 21.95 17.40
CA ASP A 183 -15.50 22.85 18.29
C ASP A 183 -14.77 23.16 19.60
N ASP A 184 -13.89 22.25 20.05
CA ASP A 184 -13.22 22.38 21.35
C ASP A 184 -11.80 21.79 21.33
N VAL A 185 -11.01 22.11 22.36
CA VAL A 185 -9.67 21.57 22.60
C VAL A 185 -9.52 21.08 24.03
N LEU A 186 -8.83 19.96 24.21
CA LEU A 186 -8.51 19.37 25.49
C LEU A 186 -7.00 19.12 25.61
N TYR A 187 -6.41 19.60 26.71
CA TYR A 187 -5.07 19.22 27.09
C TYR A 187 -5.07 17.84 27.75
N SER A 188 -4.27 16.92 27.23
CA SER A 188 -4.02 15.61 27.83
C SER A 188 -2.55 15.21 27.63
N PRO A 189 -1.74 15.08 28.70
CA PRO A 189 -0.36 14.63 28.56
C PRO A 189 -0.27 13.18 28.03
N LYS A 190 -1.35 12.39 28.14
CA LYS A 190 -1.45 11.02 27.62
C LYS A 190 -1.54 10.95 26.10
N MET A 191 -1.76 12.08 25.43
CA MET A 191 -1.71 12.18 23.96
C MET A 191 -0.26 12.19 23.43
N GLN A 192 0.75 12.27 24.29
CA GLN A 192 2.15 12.26 23.84
C GLN A 192 2.49 10.95 23.08
N SER A 193 3.25 11.05 21.99
CA SER A 193 3.83 9.87 21.34
C SER A 193 5.09 9.41 22.08
N LEU A 194 5.27 8.10 22.16
CA LEU A 194 6.38 7.48 22.88
C LEU A 194 7.64 7.40 21.99
N GLY A 195 8.81 7.61 22.60
CA GLY A 195 10.10 7.31 21.97
C GLY A 195 10.53 5.86 22.17
N PHE A 196 11.71 5.50 21.67
CA PHE A 196 12.24 4.12 21.73
C PHE A 196 12.31 3.55 23.15
N THR A 197 12.75 4.32 24.15
CA THR A 197 12.92 3.81 25.51
C THR A 197 11.59 3.33 26.13
N PRO A 198 10.55 4.17 26.26
CA PRO A 198 9.27 3.71 26.80
C PRO A 198 8.59 2.63 25.93
N LEU A 199 8.73 2.67 24.60
CA LEU A 199 8.26 1.58 23.72
C LEU A 199 8.94 0.25 24.05
N MET A 200 10.26 0.25 24.19
CA MET A 200 11.04 -0.96 24.53
C MET A 200 10.75 -1.46 25.94
N GLU A 201 10.39 -0.59 26.88
CA GLU A 201 9.92 -1.01 28.22
C GLU A 201 8.57 -1.71 28.17
N LYS A 202 7.65 -1.22 27.33
CA LYS A 202 6.28 -1.78 27.21
C LYS A 202 6.23 -3.02 26.33
N LEU A 203 6.91 -2.98 25.19
CA LEU A 203 6.80 -3.95 24.09
C LEU A 203 8.05 -4.80 23.90
N GLY A 204 9.12 -4.58 24.68
CA GLY A 204 10.42 -5.21 24.49
C GLY A 204 10.39 -6.74 24.39
N ARG A 205 9.45 -7.39 25.09
CA ARG A 205 9.32 -8.85 25.07
C ARG A 205 8.89 -9.43 23.72
N PHE A 206 8.33 -8.62 22.84
CA PHE A 206 7.84 -9.02 21.52
C PHE A 206 8.94 -8.94 20.44
N GLY A 207 10.01 -9.71 20.66
CA GLY A 207 11.15 -9.81 19.74
C GLY A 207 12.30 -8.84 20.03
N PHE A 208 12.03 -7.61 20.45
CA PHE A 208 13.08 -6.60 20.67
C PHE A 208 14.08 -6.91 21.80
N GLN A 209 13.76 -7.85 22.70
CA GLN A 209 14.61 -8.30 23.80
C GLN A 209 14.63 -9.82 23.88
N SER A 210 15.80 -10.35 24.26
CA SER A 210 16.00 -11.78 24.49
C SER A 210 15.01 -12.35 25.52
N GLN A 211 14.38 -13.48 25.18
CA GLN A 211 13.53 -14.27 26.05
C GLN A 211 14.26 -15.56 26.51
N PRO A 212 13.95 -16.10 27.70
CA PRO A 212 14.65 -17.27 28.26
C PRO A 212 14.56 -18.54 27.40
N HIS A 213 13.52 -18.69 26.58
CA HIS A 213 13.31 -19.87 25.73
C HIS A 213 13.98 -19.75 24.36
N TYR A 214 14.49 -18.58 23.98
CA TYR A 214 15.22 -18.43 22.71
C TYR A 214 16.51 -19.23 22.73
N HIS A 215 16.76 -19.96 21.63
CA HIS A 215 18.01 -20.69 21.42
C HIS A 215 19.18 -19.74 21.12
N TYR A 216 18.87 -18.63 20.44
CA TYR A 216 19.82 -17.60 20.06
C TYR A 216 19.14 -16.23 20.03
N TYR A 217 19.91 -15.20 20.39
CA TYR A 217 19.48 -13.81 20.28
C TYR A 217 20.71 -12.92 20.10
N GLU A 218 20.65 -11.98 19.17
CA GLU A 218 21.67 -10.94 19.02
C GLU A 218 21.12 -9.66 18.39
N THR A 219 21.92 -8.60 18.46
CA THR A 219 21.70 -7.32 17.77
C THR A 219 22.97 -6.90 17.04
N PRO A 220 22.93 -5.87 16.18
CA PRO A 220 24.15 -5.34 15.55
C PRO A 220 25.25 -4.94 16.55
N TRP A 221 24.86 -4.52 17.76
CA TRP A 221 25.78 -4.13 18.84
C TRP A 221 26.16 -5.28 19.78
N LYS A 222 25.65 -6.50 19.56
CA LYS A 222 25.88 -7.68 20.42
C LYS A 222 25.51 -7.42 21.89
N SER A 223 24.50 -6.58 22.12
CA SER A 223 23.98 -6.28 23.45
C SER A 223 22.45 -6.35 23.47
N ASN A 224 21.91 -6.94 24.53
CA ASN A 224 20.48 -6.98 24.76
C ASN A 224 19.91 -5.67 25.32
N LYS A 225 20.75 -4.73 25.76
CA LYS A 225 20.31 -3.48 26.39
C LYS A 225 20.14 -2.38 25.33
N LEU A 226 19.03 -1.65 25.37
CA LEU A 226 18.76 -0.58 24.40
C LEU A 226 19.81 0.53 24.47
N GLU A 227 20.30 0.88 25.66
CA GLU A 227 21.32 1.93 25.82
C GLU A 227 22.65 1.63 25.10
N ASP A 228 22.93 0.36 24.79
CA ASP A 228 24.11 -0.04 24.04
C ASP A 228 23.86 -0.07 22.52
N ARG A 229 22.59 0.00 22.08
CA ARG A 229 22.14 -0.11 20.67
C ARG A 229 21.89 1.27 20.07
N VAL A 230 22.96 2.05 19.93
CA VAL A 230 22.90 3.43 19.44
C VAL A 230 23.77 3.66 18.22
N TYR A 231 23.25 4.41 17.26
CA TYR A 231 23.99 4.93 16.11
C TYR A 231 24.12 6.46 16.19
N GLN A 232 25.02 7.02 15.39
CA GLN A 232 25.22 8.47 15.29
C GLN A 232 24.39 8.99 14.12
N ALA A 233 23.21 9.53 14.40
CA ALA A 233 22.36 10.17 13.39
C ALA A 233 23.00 11.49 12.94
N ILE A 234 23.09 11.71 11.64
CA ILE A 234 23.80 12.84 11.04
C ILE A 234 22.77 13.92 10.65
N SER A 235 23.02 15.18 10.99
CA SER A 235 22.18 16.30 10.55
C SER A 235 22.15 16.41 9.01
N ALA A 236 21.09 17.01 8.45
CA ALA A 236 20.92 17.09 7.00
C ALA A 236 22.10 17.77 6.26
N ASP A 237 22.81 18.69 6.92
CA ASP A 237 23.99 19.39 6.40
C ASP A 237 25.33 18.73 6.78
N GLY A 238 25.29 17.64 7.57
CA GLY A 238 26.47 16.95 8.09
C GLY A 238 27.25 17.71 9.15
N ALA A 239 26.70 18.79 9.71
CA ALA A 239 27.42 19.64 10.66
C ALA A 239 27.61 19.02 12.05
N TYR A 240 26.71 18.14 12.49
CA TYR A 240 26.77 17.49 13.80
C TYR A 240 26.10 16.11 13.77
N THR A 241 26.35 15.34 14.83
CA THR A 241 25.70 14.05 15.06
C THR A 241 25.05 14.00 16.43
N VAL A 242 23.98 13.23 16.54
CA VAL A 242 23.26 12.97 17.79
C VAL A 242 23.05 11.46 17.92
N GLU A 243 23.16 10.93 19.14
CA GLU A 243 22.87 9.52 19.39
C GLU A 243 21.40 9.22 19.12
N CYS A 244 21.12 8.13 18.41
CA CYS A 244 19.78 7.65 18.15
C CYS A 244 19.73 6.13 18.44
N PRO A 245 18.72 5.63 19.17
CA PRO A 245 18.53 4.19 19.37
C PRO A 245 18.21 3.45 18.07
N ASP A 246 18.51 2.15 18.05
CA ASP A 246 18.13 1.22 16.99
C ASP A 246 17.49 -0.04 17.58
N SER A 247 16.49 -0.56 16.89
CA SER A 247 15.69 -1.70 17.37
C SER A 247 15.92 -3.01 16.59
N SER A 248 16.91 -3.08 15.70
CA SER A 248 17.22 -4.29 14.93
C SER A 248 17.64 -5.48 15.82
N TYR A 249 17.20 -6.69 15.47
CA TYR A 249 17.55 -7.91 16.19
C TYR A 249 17.43 -9.18 15.34
N LEU A 250 18.12 -10.23 15.77
CA LEU A 250 17.97 -11.60 15.29
C LEU A 250 17.58 -12.49 16.46
N VAL A 251 16.62 -13.39 16.23
CA VAL A 251 16.17 -14.37 17.22
C VAL A 251 16.02 -15.76 16.60
N GLU A 252 16.32 -16.79 17.39
CA GLU A 252 16.03 -18.20 17.10
C GLU A 252 15.03 -18.74 18.13
N PRO A 253 13.71 -18.60 17.88
CA PRO A 253 12.69 -19.05 18.84
C PRO A 253 12.61 -20.58 18.93
N ILE A 254 12.97 -21.27 17.85
CA ILE A 254 13.07 -22.73 17.78
C ILE A 254 14.31 -23.11 16.98
N GLU A 255 14.92 -24.25 17.32
CA GLU A 255 16.15 -24.72 16.67
C GLU A 255 16.00 -24.80 15.14
N GLY A 256 16.86 -24.07 14.44
CA GLY A 256 16.91 -24.04 12.96
C GLY A 256 16.16 -22.89 12.30
N PHE A 257 15.33 -22.13 13.03
CA PHE A 257 14.51 -21.06 12.47
C PHE A 257 14.94 -19.69 13.00
N TRP A 258 15.38 -18.82 12.10
CA TRP A 258 15.86 -17.48 12.39
C TRP A 258 14.87 -16.42 11.89
N ILE A 259 14.53 -15.49 12.77
CA ILE A 259 13.70 -14.32 12.46
C ILE A 259 14.58 -13.07 12.68
N CYS A 260 14.79 -12.30 11.63
CA CYS A 260 15.65 -11.12 11.60
C CYS A 260 14.81 -9.87 11.31
N SER A 261 14.71 -9.00 12.31
CA SER A 261 14.09 -7.68 12.21
C SER A 261 15.17 -6.65 11.92
N VAL A 262 14.99 -5.89 10.83
CA VAL A 262 15.89 -4.83 10.41
C VAL A 262 15.18 -3.48 10.56
N ASP A 263 15.70 -2.62 11.42
CA ASP A 263 15.17 -1.28 11.66
C ASP A 263 15.86 -0.27 10.74
N MET A 264 15.18 0.10 9.66
CA MET A 264 15.62 1.14 8.73
C MET A 264 14.91 2.47 8.95
N ASN A 265 14.28 2.64 10.11
CA ASN A 265 13.69 3.91 10.49
C ASN A 265 14.79 4.92 10.84
N THR A 266 14.82 6.06 10.16
CA THR A 266 15.86 7.08 10.36
C THR A 266 15.25 8.40 10.83
N HIS A 267 16.00 9.07 11.72
CA HIS A 267 15.61 10.32 12.33
C HIS A 267 16.75 11.31 12.15
N VAL A 268 16.44 12.47 11.60
CA VAL A 268 17.42 13.52 11.30
C VAL A 268 17.38 14.56 12.42
N PRO A 269 18.49 14.78 13.15
CA PRO A 269 18.51 15.77 14.21
C PRO A 269 18.47 17.19 13.62
N LEU A 270 17.60 18.04 14.19
CA LEU A 270 17.43 19.44 13.79
C LEU A 270 18.23 20.40 14.67
N ASP A 271 18.76 19.91 15.80
CA ASP A 271 19.65 20.68 16.65
C ASP A 271 20.75 19.80 17.32
N PRO A 272 21.91 20.37 17.69
CA PRO A 272 23.02 19.62 18.29
C PRO A 272 22.76 19.05 19.70
N LEU A 273 21.68 19.47 20.37
CA LEU A 273 21.29 18.93 21.68
C LEU A 273 20.38 17.71 21.55
N GLY A 274 19.88 17.40 20.35
CA GLY A 274 18.97 16.28 20.12
C GLY A 274 17.56 16.51 20.70
N SER A 275 17.13 17.77 20.77
CA SER A 275 15.81 18.13 21.29
C SER A 275 14.71 18.19 20.23
N GLN A 276 15.11 18.35 18.97
CA GLN A 276 14.23 18.43 17.81
C GLN A 276 14.73 17.47 16.73
N TRP A 277 13.79 16.76 16.12
CA TRP A 277 14.05 15.73 15.13
C TRP A 277 13.07 15.90 13.98
N ASP A 278 13.56 15.63 12.79
CA ASP A 278 12.72 15.37 11.63
C ASP A 278 12.71 13.86 11.38
N HIS A 279 11.58 13.36 10.91
CA HIS A 279 11.39 11.94 10.65
C HIS A 279 11.54 11.68 9.15
N ASP A 280 12.50 10.84 8.75
CA ASP A 280 12.74 10.57 7.34
C ASP A 280 12.19 9.20 6.92
N ALA A 281 10.99 9.20 6.32
CA ALA A 281 10.29 7.97 5.92
C ALA A 281 10.83 7.35 4.62
N LYS A 282 12.16 7.30 4.45
CA LYS A 282 12.87 6.79 3.24
C LYS A 282 13.48 5.40 3.41
N GLY A 283 13.41 4.83 4.61
CA GLY A 283 13.80 3.45 4.86
C GLY A 283 15.25 3.15 4.46
N TYR A 284 15.44 2.12 3.63
CA TYR A 284 16.76 1.69 3.19
C TYR A 284 17.56 2.75 2.42
N GLU A 285 16.90 3.71 1.76
CA GLU A 285 17.59 4.74 0.97
C GLU A 285 18.44 5.66 1.86
N ASP A 286 17.90 6.08 3.01
CA ASP A 286 18.66 6.85 4.02
C ASP A 286 19.39 5.91 5.01
N GLY A 287 18.76 4.78 5.35
CA GLY A 287 19.30 3.78 6.27
C GLY A 287 20.65 3.21 5.84
N LYS A 288 20.91 3.02 4.53
CA LYS A 288 22.23 2.58 4.04
C LYS A 288 23.35 3.57 4.38
N VAL A 289 23.03 4.86 4.47
CA VAL A 289 23.97 5.94 4.79
C VAL A 289 24.08 6.13 6.30
N GLN A 290 22.96 6.21 7.01
CA GLN A 290 22.91 6.49 8.46
C GLN A 290 23.25 5.28 9.33
N LYS A 291 22.95 4.06 8.85
CA LYS A 291 23.06 2.80 9.61
C LYS A 291 23.91 1.72 8.91
N PRO A 292 25.10 2.01 8.36
CA PRO A 292 25.92 1.03 7.63
C PRO A 292 26.35 -0.18 8.48
N GLN A 293 26.42 -0.02 9.81
CA GLN A 293 26.67 -1.11 10.74
C GLN A 293 25.55 -2.16 10.76
N VAL A 294 24.30 -1.76 10.53
CA VAL A 294 23.15 -2.67 10.46
C VAL A 294 23.24 -3.52 9.19
N LEU A 295 23.58 -2.92 8.05
CA LEU A 295 23.80 -3.67 6.80
C LEU A 295 24.99 -4.62 6.89
N THR A 296 26.08 -4.19 7.52
CA THR A 296 27.25 -5.05 7.77
C THR A 296 26.88 -6.25 8.65
N TRP A 297 26.07 -6.03 9.69
CA TRP A 297 25.55 -7.09 10.53
C TRP A 297 24.59 -8.03 9.78
N LEU A 298 23.66 -7.48 9.00
CA LEU A 298 22.71 -8.27 8.20
C LEU A 298 23.44 -9.20 7.23
N LYS A 299 24.49 -8.72 6.57
CA LYS A 299 25.36 -9.52 5.70
C LYS A 299 26.01 -10.70 6.44
N ASP A 300 26.47 -10.48 7.68
CA ASP A 300 27.03 -11.55 8.52
C ASP A 300 25.95 -12.55 8.98
N VAL A 301 24.76 -12.07 9.34
CA VAL A 301 23.59 -12.91 9.68
C VAL A 301 23.23 -13.83 8.53
N ILE A 302 23.03 -13.27 7.33
CA ILE A 302 22.65 -14.04 6.14
C ILE A 302 23.71 -15.09 5.82
N LYS A 303 24.99 -14.70 5.82
CA LYS A 303 26.09 -15.63 5.59
C LYS A 303 26.08 -16.79 6.60
N ARG A 304 25.89 -16.49 7.89
CA ARG A 304 25.84 -17.52 8.95
C ARG A 304 24.61 -18.41 8.84
N ALA A 305 23.46 -17.87 8.44
CA ALA A 305 22.26 -18.65 8.20
C ALA A 305 22.49 -19.68 7.08
N ASP A 306 23.09 -19.25 5.96
CA ASP A 306 23.48 -20.11 4.84
C ASP A 306 24.49 -21.20 5.30
N GLU A 307 25.55 -20.83 6.02
CA GLU A 307 26.58 -21.76 6.49
C GLU A 307 26.05 -22.80 7.51
N GLN A 308 25.04 -22.43 8.29
CA GLN A 308 24.44 -23.27 9.32
C GLN A 308 23.17 -23.99 8.86
N GLY A 309 22.72 -23.75 7.62
CA GLY A 309 21.47 -24.31 7.09
C GLY A 309 20.23 -23.85 7.85
N LYS A 310 20.22 -22.62 8.36
CA LYS A 310 19.07 -22.02 9.06
C LYS A 310 18.02 -21.57 8.05
N THR A 311 16.75 -21.76 8.39
CA THR A 311 15.65 -21.07 7.70
C THR A 311 15.59 -19.65 8.21
N LEU A 312 15.92 -18.67 7.38
CA LEU A 312 15.98 -17.25 7.74
C LEU A 312 14.81 -16.47 7.14
N LEU A 313 14.04 -15.79 7.98
CA LEU A 313 13.06 -14.80 7.60
C LEU A 313 13.60 -13.41 7.95
N VAL A 314 13.82 -12.55 6.95
CA VAL A 314 14.22 -11.16 7.12
C VAL A 314 13.04 -10.25 6.84
N PHE A 315 12.75 -9.34 7.76
CA PHE A 315 11.71 -8.34 7.58
C PHE A 315 12.15 -6.98 8.09
N SER A 316 11.52 -5.95 7.55
CA SER A 316 11.61 -4.57 8.03
C SER A 316 10.29 -3.87 7.76
N HIS A 317 10.11 -2.67 8.30
CA HIS A 317 8.93 -1.88 7.95
C HIS A 317 8.98 -1.43 6.48
N TYR A 318 10.14 -0.94 6.05
CA TYR A 318 10.33 -0.36 4.72
C TYR A 318 10.62 -1.43 3.64
N PRO A 319 10.07 -1.28 2.44
CA PRO A 319 10.33 -2.20 1.34
C PRO A 319 11.80 -2.18 0.90
N ALA A 320 12.31 -3.33 0.44
CA ALA A 320 13.68 -3.50 -0.05
C ALA A 320 13.81 -3.29 -1.57
N ILE A 321 12.69 -3.31 -2.29
CA ILE A 321 12.58 -3.07 -3.74
C ILE A 321 11.48 -2.01 -3.94
N GLU A 322 11.54 -1.27 -5.03
CA GLU A 322 10.40 -0.49 -5.51
C GLU A 322 9.14 -1.36 -5.65
N TYR A 323 8.03 -0.86 -5.10
CA TYR A 323 6.85 -1.64 -4.71
C TYR A 323 5.61 -1.30 -5.56
N LEU A 324 5.81 -0.63 -6.69
CA LEU A 324 4.78 -0.34 -7.69
C LEU A 324 5.10 -0.99 -9.03
N ASN A 325 5.86 -2.09 -9.00
CA ASN A 325 6.15 -2.88 -10.19
C ASN A 325 6.78 -2.05 -11.32
N TYR A 326 7.77 -1.23 -11.00
CA TYR A 326 8.44 -0.30 -11.89
C TYR A 326 7.45 0.68 -12.53
N SER A 327 6.48 1.16 -11.76
CA SER A 327 5.47 2.14 -12.21
C SER A 327 5.33 3.33 -11.26
N ALA A 328 6.23 3.48 -10.27
CA ALA A 328 6.17 4.59 -9.31
C ALA A 328 6.13 5.97 -10.00
N ASP A 329 6.98 6.18 -11.02
CA ASP A 329 7.02 7.43 -11.77
C ASP A 329 5.71 7.69 -12.54
N ASP A 330 5.11 6.68 -13.15
CA ASP A 330 3.82 6.82 -13.85
C ASP A 330 2.68 7.13 -12.86
N PHE A 331 2.65 6.47 -11.70
CA PHE A 331 1.67 6.75 -10.64
C PHE A 331 1.81 8.18 -10.13
N TYR A 332 3.05 8.63 -9.91
CA TYR A 332 3.34 9.97 -9.44
C TYR A 332 3.00 11.02 -10.51
N TYR A 333 3.32 10.75 -11.77
CA TYR A 333 2.95 11.61 -12.90
C TYR A 333 1.44 11.82 -12.99
N LEU A 334 0.64 10.75 -12.82
CA LEU A 334 -0.82 10.79 -12.99
C LEU A 334 -1.58 11.33 -11.78
N PHE A 335 -1.13 10.97 -10.58
CA PHE A 335 -1.90 11.15 -9.35
C PHE A 335 -1.18 12.01 -8.31
N ALA A 336 -0.01 12.56 -8.63
CA ALA A 336 0.79 13.46 -7.80
C ALA A 336 1.01 12.99 -6.35
N ASP A 337 0.86 11.70 -6.10
CA ASP A 337 0.86 11.17 -4.75
C ASP A 337 2.30 11.04 -4.28
N SER A 338 2.71 11.97 -3.41
CA SER A 338 4.07 12.08 -2.89
C SER A 338 4.50 10.88 -2.06
N SER A 339 3.58 9.99 -1.65
CA SER A 339 3.97 8.71 -1.06
C SER A 339 4.75 7.82 -2.02
N TYR A 340 4.65 8.07 -3.34
CA TYR A 340 5.29 7.32 -4.41
C TYR A 340 6.35 8.12 -5.18
N ASN A 341 6.68 9.33 -4.74
CA ASN A 341 7.78 10.04 -5.37
C ASN A 341 9.12 9.32 -5.08
N HIS A 342 10.10 9.57 -5.93
CA HIS A 342 11.44 8.98 -5.90
C HIS A 342 12.19 9.08 -4.55
N LYS A 343 11.66 9.82 -3.57
CA LYS A 343 12.25 9.96 -2.23
C LYS A 343 11.88 8.80 -1.29
N ARG A 344 10.70 8.19 -1.43
CA ARG A 344 10.22 7.10 -0.54
C ARG A 344 10.30 5.71 -1.17
N VAL A 345 10.70 5.66 -2.43
CA VAL A 345 10.83 4.44 -3.22
C VAL A 345 12.31 4.03 -3.23
N PRO A 346 12.65 2.78 -2.82
CA PRO A 346 14.03 2.32 -2.89
C PRO A 346 14.59 2.41 -4.30
N THR A 347 15.75 3.05 -4.47
CA THR A 347 16.43 3.06 -5.76
C THR A 347 16.94 1.67 -6.14
N SER A 348 17.22 1.47 -7.43
CA SER A 348 17.89 0.25 -7.90
C SER A 348 19.27 0.09 -7.25
N GLU A 349 20.00 1.17 -6.97
CA GLU A 349 21.27 1.13 -6.23
C GLU A 349 21.08 0.60 -4.80
N THR A 350 20.07 1.09 -4.07
CA THR A 350 19.73 0.55 -2.74
C THR A 350 19.39 -0.93 -2.79
N THR A 351 18.61 -1.35 -3.78
CA THR A 351 18.26 -2.77 -3.98
C THR A 351 19.52 -3.62 -4.25
N GLU A 352 20.45 -3.12 -5.06
CA GLU A 352 21.72 -3.79 -5.36
C GLU A 352 22.60 -3.95 -4.11
N GLU A 353 22.64 -2.97 -3.21
CA GLU A 353 23.39 -3.08 -1.95
C GLU A 353 22.84 -4.18 -1.03
N LEU A 354 21.51 -4.36 -1.00
CA LEU A 354 20.87 -5.43 -0.24
C LEU A 354 21.15 -6.80 -0.85
N ILE A 355 21.15 -6.90 -2.18
CA ILE A 355 21.61 -8.10 -2.89
C ILE A 355 23.08 -8.41 -2.57
N ASP A 356 23.94 -7.39 -2.49
CA ASP A 356 25.36 -7.57 -2.12
C ASP A 356 25.54 -7.96 -0.64
N CYS A 357 24.54 -7.74 0.21
CA CYS A 357 24.46 -8.34 1.55
C CYS A 357 24.10 -9.84 1.52
N GLY A 358 23.65 -10.35 0.37
CA GLY A 358 23.20 -11.73 0.16
C GLY A 358 21.70 -11.90 0.39
N LEU A 359 20.92 -10.82 0.51
CA LEU A 359 19.48 -10.88 0.73
C LEU A 359 18.79 -11.41 -0.53
N LYS A 360 17.94 -12.44 -0.36
CA LYS A 360 17.23 -13.12 -1.47
C LYS A 360 15.71 -13.06 -1.35
N LEU A 361 15.20 -12.97 -0.11
CA LEU A 361 13.79 -12.86 0.21
C LEU A 361 13.63 -11.89 1.39
N HIS A 362 12.72 -10.94 1.25
CA HIS A 362 12.43 -9.90 2.23
C HIS A 362 10.91 -9.70 2.37
N PHE A 363 10.47 -9.33 3.57
CA PHE A 363 9.07 -9.02 3.88
C PHE A 363 8.96 -7.60 4.46
N ALA A 364 8.00 -6.81 4.00
CA ALA A 364 7.79 -5.44 4.47
C ALA A 364 6.32 -4.98 4.50
N GLY A 365 6.09 -3.79 5.07
CA GLY A 365 4.80 -3.09 5.15
C GLY A 365 4.93 -1.67 4.59
N HIS A 366 4.62 -0.65 5.40
CA HIS A 366 4.75 0.79 5.15
C HIS A 366 3.76 1.40 4.15
N ILE A 367 3.57 0.75 3.00
CA ILE A 367 2.82 1.33 1.87
C ILE A 367 1.35 0.90 1.86
N HIS A 368 0.96 -0.02 2.74
CA HIS A 368 -0.39 -0.56 2.88
C HIS A 368 -0.90 -1.36 1.66
N ILE A 369 -0.01 -1.73 0.72
CA ILE A 369 -0.38 -2.45 -0.52
C ILE A 369 -0.02 -3.93 -0.46
N ASN A 370 -0.80 -4.74 -1.17
CA ASN A 370 -0.51 -6.15 -1.43
C ASN A 370 0.33 -6.27 -2.70
N ASP A 371 1.63 -6.56 -2.57
CA ASP A 371 2.53 -6.66 -3.74
C ASP A 371 3.64 -7.71 -3.54
N THR A 372 4.20 -8.17 -4.67
CA THR A 372 5.39 -9.03 -4.73
C THR A 372 6.30 -8.49 -5.82
N ALA A 373 7.37 -7.81 -5.43
CA ALA A 373 8.35 -7.28 -6.36
C ALA A 373 9.55 -8.22 -6.49
N LYS A 374 10.13 -8.28 -7.69
CA LYS A 374 11.33 -9.07 -7.98
C LYS A 374 12.35 -8.22 -8.72
N TYR A 375 13.59 -8.28 -8.26
CA TYR A 375 14.72 -7.58 -8.88
C TYR A 375 15.89 -8.55 -9.10
N VAL A 376 16.47 -8.52 -10.31
CA VAL A 376 17.64 -9.31 -10.69
C VAL A 376 18.86 -8.40 -10.69
N GLY A 377 19.74 -8.60 -9.73
CA GLY A 377 20.94 -7.79 -9.57
C GLY A 377 21.97 -8.00 -10.67
N ARG A 378 22.89 -7.04 -10.82
CA ARG A 378 24.00 -7.11 -11.79
C ARG A 378 24.90 -8.34 -11.60
N ASN A 379 24.94 -8.90 -10.39
CA ASN A 379 25.68 -10.11 -10.06
C ASN A 379 24.92 -11.42 -10.40
N GLY A 380 23.70 -11.32 -10.94
CA GLY A 380 22.82 -12.43 -11.30
C GLY A 380 21.99 -13.01 -10.15
N GLN A 381 22.17 -12.53 -8.92
CA GLN A 381 21.32 -12.89 -7.79
C GLN A 381 19.98 -12.16 -7.87
N THR A 382 18.96 -12.77 -7.29
CA THR A 382 17.60 -12.22 -7.29
C THR A 382 17.18 -11.90 -5.86
N LEU A 383 16.57 -10.75 -5.67
CA LEU A 383 15.83 -10.39 -4.45
C LEU A 383 14.33 -10.40 -4.77
N VAL A 384 13.56 -11.04 -3.90
CA VAL A 384 12.10 -10.99 -3.88
C VAL A 384 11.67 -10.20 -2.64
N ASN A 385 10.85 -9.18 -2.81
CA ASN A 385 10.23 -8.43 -1.73
C ASN A 385 8.73 -8.71 -1.69
N VAL A 386 8.23 -9.21 -0.57
CA VAL A 386 6.80 -9.45 -0.35
C VAL A 386 6.25 -8.33 0.53
N GLN A 387 5.37 -7.49 -0.01
CA GLN A 387 4.66 -6.45 0.72
C GLN A 387 3.40 -7.03 1.38
N ALA A 388 3.28 -6.82 2.68
CA ALA A 388 2.08 -7.07 3.44
C ALA A 388 1.12 -5.88 3.28
N PRO A 389 -0.15 -6.12 2.92
CA PRO A 389 -1.15 -5.09 3.00
C PRO A 389 -1.44 -4.71 4.46
N SER A 390 -2.08 -3.56 4.64
CA SER A 390 -2.54 -3.09 5.95
C SER A 390 -3.95 -3.62 6.26
N LEU A 391 -4.23 -3.88 7.53
CA LEU A 391 -5.61 -4.12 7.99
C LEU A 391 -6.46 -2.84 7.99
N ALA A 392 -5.80 -1.67 8.00
CA ALA A 392 -6.41 -0.35 8.06
C ALA A 392 -6.68 0.27 6.69
N ALA A 393 -6.34 -0.44 5.61
CA ALA A 393 -6.51 0.03 4.24
C ALA A 393 -7.02 -1.09 3.33
N TYR A 394 -7.43 -0.74 2.12
CA TYR A 394 -7.80 -1.72 1.11
C TYR A 394 -6.56 -2.45 0.56
N ILE A 395 -6.50 -3.78 0.51
CA ILE A 395 -7.45 -4.81 1.03
C ILE A 395 -7.02 -5.29 2.42
N PRO A 396 -7.95 -5.43 3.39
CA PRO A 396 -7.62 -5.85 4.75
C PRO A 396 -7.24 -7.32 4.79
N ALA A 397 -5.94 -7.59 4.84
CA ALA A 397 -5.40 -8.94 4.78
C ALA A 397 -4.07 -9.06 5.55
N TYR A 398 -3.66 -10.31 5.82
CA TYR A 398 -2.31 -10.63 6.30
C TYR A 398 -1.64 -11.67 5.40
N LYS A 399 -0.33 -11.82 5.49
CA LYS A 399 0.42 -12.86 4.77
C LYS A 399 0.61 -14.08 5.68
N LYS A 400 0.14 -15.25 5.25
CA LYS A 400 0.50 -16.55 5.83
C LYS A 400 1.72 -17.09 5.11
N ILE A 401 2.81 -17.28 5.85
CA ILE A 401 4.07 -17.81 5.35
C ILE A 401 4.23 -19.22 5.90
N THR A 402 4.42 -20.20 5.02
CA THR A 402 4.79 -21.57 5.37
C THR A 402 6.20 -21.83 4.88
N CYS A 403 7.14 -21.96 5.81
CA CYS A 403 8.52 -22.30 5.52
C CYS A 403 8.68 -23.82 5.56
N TYR A 404 8.94 -24.45 4.42
CA TYR A 404 9.25 -25.88 4.34
C TYR A 404 10.75 -26.18 4.55
N GLY A 405 11.59 -25.14 4.44
CA GLY A 405 13.03 -25.20 4.71
C GLY A 405 13.72 -23.89 4.31
N PRO A 406 15.07 -23.86 4.32
CA PRO A 406 15.84 -22.63 4.06
C PRO A 406 15.68 -22.02 2.67
N ASP A 407 15.16 -22.77 1.71
CA ASP A 407 15.03 -22.36 0.31
C ASP A 407 13.62 -22.60 -0.25
N ASP A 408 12.60 -22.67 0.61
CA ASP A 408 11.28 -23.13 0.21
C ASP A 408 10.18 -22.51 1.07
N PHE A 409 9.54 -21.48 0.51
CA PHE A 409 8.54 -20.66 1.20
C PHE A 409 7.25 -20.64 0.39
N GLU A 410 6.12 -20.95 1.01
CA GLU A 410 4.80 -20.74 0.45
C GLU A 410 4.13 -19.55 1.14
N ILE A 411 3.62 -18.61 0.35
CA ILE A 411 2.99 -17.39 0.82
C ILE A 411 1.54 -17.39 0.34
N GLU A 412 0.59 -17.20 1.25
CA GLU A 412 -0.84 -17.03 0.98
C GLU A 412 -1.31 -15.71 1.60
N THR A 413 -1.93 -14.83 0.82
CA THR A 413 -2.59 -13.61 1.30
C THR A 413 -3.99 -13.95 1.79
N LYS A 414 -4.23 -13.71 3.07
CA LYS A 414 -5.44 -14.07 3.80
C LYS A 414 -6.26 -12.81 4.05
N VAL A 415 -7.24 -12.59 3.17
CA VAL A 415 -8.23 -11.51 3.33
C VAL A 415 -9.13 -11.82 4.52
N ILE A 416 -9.35 -10.82 5.37
CA ILE A 416 -10.27 -10.91 6.50
C ILE A 416 -11.67 -10.57 6.00
N GLU A 417 -12.46 -11.61 5.73
CA GLU A 417 -13.80 -11.45 5.15
C GLU A 417 -14.84 -11.01 6.20
N ASP A 418 -14.75 -11.58 7.41
CA ASP A 418 -15.70 -11.33 8.50
C ASP A 418 -15.02 -10.56 9.63
N VAL A 419 -15.43 -9.31 9.86
CA VAL A 419 -15.00 -8.49 10.99
C VAL A 419 -16.21 -8.20 11.87
N PRO A 420 -16.38 -8.92 13.01
CA PRO A 420 -17.48 -8.65 13.93
C PRO A 420 -17.44 -7.20 14.43
N GLU A 421 -18.63 -6.59 14.53
CA GLU A 421 -18.82 -5.26 15.14
C GLU A 421 -18.13 -4.08 14.42
N PHE A 422 -17.66 -4.28 13.17
CA PHE A 422 -17.02 -3.20 12.39
C PHE A 422 -17.95 -1.98 12.18
N ASP A 423 -19.26 -2.21 12.14
CA ASP A 423 -20.31 -1.20 11.95
C ASP A 423 -20.84 -0.62 13.28
N SER A 424 -20.33 -1.08 14.43
CA SER A 424 -20.81 -0.65 15.75
C SER A 424 -20.64 0.84 16.02
N LEU A 425 -19.70 1.49 15.30
CA LEU A 425 -19.39 2.91 15.41
C LEU A 425 -20.26 3.80 14.51
N PHE A 426 -21.05 3.25 13.59
CA PHE A 426 -21.76 4.03 12.55
C PHE A 426 -22.71 5.08 13.12
N ASN A 427 -23.35 4.81 14.26
CA ASN A 427 -24.20 5.80 14.92
C ASN A 427 -23.45 7.07 15.34
N HIS A 428 -22.14 6.98 15.62
CA HIS A 428 -21.32 8.15 15.92
C HIS A 428 -21.06 8.96 14.65
N TYR A 429 -20.75 8.30 13.53
CA TYR A 429 -20.56 8.97 12.25
C TYR A 429 -21.85 9.59 11.69
N GLU A 430 -23.02 9.03 11.98
CA GLU A 430 -24.31 9.68 11.67
C GLU A 430 -24.52 11.00 12.44
N ASN A 431 -24.02 11.08 13.68
CA ASN A 431 -24.01 12.33 14.42
C ASN A 431 -23.02 13.32 13.79
N GLU A 432 -21.85 12.86 13.34
CA GLU A 432 -20.89 13.68 12.60
C GLU A 432 -21.52 14.24 11.30
N ILE A 433 -22.22 13.41 10.51
CA ILE A 433 -22.97 13.86 9.33
C ILE A 433 -23.98 14.93 9.70
N SER A 434 -24.73 14.73 10.80
CA SER A 434 -25.73 15.68 11.28
C SER A 434 -25.12 17.02 11.67
N TRP A 435 -23.99 17.00 12.38
CA TRP A 435 -23.22 18.19 12.75
C TRP A 435 -22.68 18.91 11.51
N ARG A 436 -21.97 18.19 10.63
CA ARG A 436 -21.39 18.72 9.39
C ARG A 436 -22.45 19.34 8.49
N THR A 437 -23.58 18.67 8.30
CA THR A 437 -24.73 19.20 7.55
C THR A 437 -25.28 20.49 8.15
N ALA A 438 -25.42 20.56 9.48
CA ALA A 438 -25.91 21.76 10.16
C ALA A 438 -24.97 22.97 10.02
N LYS A 439 -23.68 22.72 9.78
CA LYS A 439 -22.65 23.74 9.55
C LYS A 439 -22.35 24.02 8.07
N GLY A 440 -22.96 23.26 7.16
CA GLY A 440 -22.67 23.38 5.72
C GLY A 440 -21.29 22.84 5.33
N LEU A 441 -20.76 21.90 6.13
CA LEU A 441 -19.53 21.17 5.84
C LEU A 441 -19.81 19.96 4.94
N ASP A 442 -18.75 19.48 4.29
CA ASP A 442 -18.86 18.37 3.36
C ASP A 442 -19.15 17.02 4.05
N THR A 443 -19.88 16.15 3.35
CA THR A 443 -20.27 14.80 3.83
C THR A 443 -20.18 13.78 2.68
N HIS A 444 -19.19 13.91 1.79
CA HIS A 444 -19.08 13.04 0.60
C HIS A 444 -19.03 11.54 0.97
N TRP A 445 -18.47 11.23 2.13
CA TRP A 445 -18.27 9.87 2.65
C TRP A 445 -19.53 9.22 3.27
N LYS A 446 -20.67 9.91 3.32
CA LYS A 446 -21.90 9.39 3.99
C LYS A 446 -22.34 8.00 3.53
N SER A 447 -22.11 7.65 2.25
CA SER A 447 -22.48 6.36 1.69
C SER A 447 -21.65 5.20 2.25
N MET A 448 -20.51 5.47 2.87
CA MET A 448 -19.72 4.45 3.58
C MET A 448 -20.48 3.80 4.74
N LEU A 449 -21.53 4.45 5.27
CA LEU A 449 -22.35 3.88 6.35
C LEU A 449 -23.43 2.91 5.84
N GLU A 450 -23.57 2.75 4.52
CA GLU A 450 -24.55 1.83 3.90
C GLU A 450 -23.94 0.46 3.55
N VAL A 451 -22.64 0.27 3.79
CA VAL A 451 -21.91 -0.94 3.42
C VAL A 451 -22.28 -2.14 4.29
N SER A 452 -22.08 -3.34 3.75
CA SER A 452 -22.48 -4.62 4.36
C SER A 452 -21.32 -5.42 4.95
N SER A 453 -20.08 -5.02 4.68
CA SER A 453 -18.88 -5.70 5.17
C SER A 453 -17.72 -4.74 5.34
N TYR A 454 -16.74 -5.14 6.16
CA TYR A 454 -15.51 -4.36 6.34
C TYR A 454 -14.70 -4.23 5.04
N ARG A 455 -14.68 -5.28 4.20
CA ARG A 455 -14.05 -5.23 2.88
C ARG A 455 -14.68 -4.17 1.98
N GLU A 456 -16.00 -4.08 1.98
CA GLU A 456 -16.74 -3.04 1.25
C GLU A 456 -16.48 -1.64 1.85
N LEU A 457 -16.37 -1.52 3.18
CA LEU A 457 -15.96 -0.28 3.84
C LEU A 457 -14.58 0.20 3.36
N MET A 458 -13.58 -0.70 3.30
CA MET A 458 -12.23 -0.35 2.83
C MET A 458 -12.22 0.01 1.33
N TYR A 459 -13.01 -0.67 0.51
CA TYR A 459 -13.18 -0.33 -0.90
C TYR A 459 -13.74 1.10 -1.05
N GLN A 460 -14.80 1.44 -0.30
CA GLN A 460 -15.37 2.79 -0.32
C GLN A 460 -14.44 3.84 0.29
N HIS A 461 -13.65 3.50 1.31
CA HIS A 461 -12.64 4.38 1.89
C HIS A 461 -11.62 4.82 0.84
N LEU A 462 -11.08 3.90 0.02
CA LEU A 462 -10.13 4.25 -1.03
C LEU A 462 -10.74 5.18 -2.10
N ILE A 463 -12.03 5.01 -2.42
CA ILE A 463 -12.76 5.95 -3.30
C ILE A 463 -12.85 7.33 -2.64
N CYS A 464 -13.31 7.40 -1.38
CA CYS A 464 -13.49 8.67 -0.67
C CYS A 464 -12.16 9.40 -0.49
N LEU A 465 -11.08 8.69 -0.16
CA LEU A 465 -9.73 9.24 -0.07
C LEU A 465 -9.28 9.93 -1.37
N THR A 466 -9.66 9.35 -2.51
CA THR A 466 -9.32 9.92 -3.82
C THR A 466 -10.10 11.21 -4.09
N VAL A 467 -11.35 11.28 -3.62
CA VAL A 467 -12.28 12.41 -3.84
C VAL A 467 -12.06 13.57 -2.87
N ASN A 468 -11.65 13.30 -1.62
CA ASN A 468 -11.65 14.27 -0.53
C ASN A 468 -10.62 15.39 -0.72
N ASP A 469 -9.37 15.06 -1.07
CA ASP A 469 -8.28 16.04 -1.25
C ASP A 469 -7.15 15.54 -2.16
N LYS A 470 -6.95 14.21 -2.30
CA LYS A 470 -5.83 13.68 -3.09
C LYS A 470 -5.89 14.07 -4.56
N SER A 471 -7.07 14.27 -5.13
CA SER A 471 -7.20 14.73 -6.51
C SER A 471 -6.76 16.17 -6.72
N ASP A 472 -6.71 17.00 -5.67
CA ASP A 472 -6.36 18.42 -5.79
C ASP A 472 -4.88 18.61 -6.12
N ASP A 473 -4.03 17.67 -5.74
CA ASP A 473 -2.62 17.64 -6.13
C ASP A 473 -2.40 17.17 -7.58
N TRP A 474 -3.40 16.53 -8.22
CA TRP A 474 -3.27 16.03 -9.59
C TRP A 474 -3.09 17.19 -10.58
N GLY A 475 -2.52 16.90 -11.74
CA GLY A 475 -2.56 17.83 -12.87
C GLY A 475 -4.00 18.23 -13.19
N TRP A 476 -4.19 19.51 -13.55
CA TRP A 476 -5.51 20.06 -13.84
C TRP A 476 -6.27 19.21 -14.87
N ASP A 477 -5.60 18.77 -15.93
CA ASP A 477 -6.15 17.88 -16.97
C ASP A 477 -6.74 16.58 -16.40
N MET A 478 -5.96 15.88 -15.57
CA MET A 478 -6.34 14.62 -14.95
C MET A 478 -7.46 14.81 -13.93
N ARG A 479 -7.38 15.84 -13.07
CA ARG A 479 -8.44 16.17 -12.10
C ARG A 479 -9.74 16.53 -12.82
N HIS A 480 -9.67 17.38 -13.84
CA HIS A 480 -10.83 17.81 -14.61
C HIS A 480 -11.52 16.62 -15.29
N LEU A 481 -10.73 15.71 -15.90
CA LEU A 481 -11.27 14.49 -16.50
C LEU A 481 -11.85 13.53 -15.45
N TYR A 482 -11.21 13.38 -14.29
CA TYR A 482 -11.69 12.54 -13.18
C TYR A 482 -13.00 13.04 -12.56
N GLN A 483 -13.16 14.36 -12.45
CA GLN A 483 -14.38 15.00 -11.93
C GLN A 483 -15.50 15.10 -12.99
N SER A 484 -15.17 14.86 -14.26
CA SER A 484 -16.14 14.79 -15.35
C SER A 484 -16.89 13.45 -15.39
N THR A 485 -17.81 13.32 -16.35
CA THR A 485 -18.43 12.03 -16.71
C THR A 485 -18.01 11.57 -18.11
N PHE A 486 -16.81 11.95 -18.55
CA PHE A 486 -16.36 11.70 -19.91
C PHE A 486 -16.31 10.19 -20.22
N PRO A 487 -17.02 9.71 -21.27
CA PRO A 487 -17.06 8.28 -21.58
C PRO A 487 -15.72 7.75 -22.10
N ILE A 488 -15.32 6.58 -21.61
CA ILE A 488 -14.06 5.92 -22.00
C ILE A 488 -13.98 5.68 -23.51
N TYR A 489 -15.10 5.32 -24.16
CA TYR A 489 -15.12 5.14 -25.62
C TYR A 489 -14.65 6.39 -26.37
N TRP A 490 -15.09 7.58 -25.95
CA TRP A 490 -14.68 8.82 -26.62
C TRP A 490 -13.26 9.22 -26.27
N LEU A 491 -12.76 8.81 -25.12
CA LEU A 491 -11.34 8.99 -24.76
C LEU A 491 -10.44 8.11 -25.63
N MET A 492 -10.87 6.89 -25.93
CA MET A 492 -10.23 6.01 -26.92
C MET A 492 -10.23 6.61 -28.33
N VAL A 493 -11.30 7.32 -28.72
CA VAL A 493 -11.33 8.04 -30.01
C VAL A 493 -10.31 9.18 -30.01
N LEU A 494 -10.26 9.98 -28.94
CA LEU A 494 -9.26 11.05 -28.81
C LEU A 494 -7.82 10.52 -28.82
N SER A 495 -7.57 9.34 -28.24
CA SER A 495 -6.22 8.77 -28.15
C SER A 495 -5.60 8.43 -29.51
N VAL A 496 -6.41 8.17 -30.53
CA VAL A 496 -5.95 7.80 -31.89
C VAL A 496 -6.11 8.90 -32.94
N ILE A 497 -6.57 10.10 -32.55
CA ILE A 497 -6.67 11.25 -33.47
C ILE A 497 -5.29 11.86 -33.67
N ASP A 498 -4.84 12.01 -34.91
CA ASP A 498 -3.52 12.59 -35.23
C ASP A 498 -3.47 14.13 -35.11
N ASP A 499 -4.61 14.79 -35.20
CA ASP A 499 -4.73 16.25 -35.06
C ASP A 499 -4.49 16.69 -33.61
N ASP A 500 -3.90 17.87 -33.44
CA ASP A 500 -3.68 18.45 -32.11
C ASP A 500 -4.90 19.29 -31.68
N LEU A 501 -5.22 19.28 -30.39
CA LEU A 501 -6.25 20.12 -29.79
C LEU A 501 -5.64 20.99 -28.70
N SER A 502 -5.93 22.29 -28.79
CA SER A 502 -5.55 23.25 -27.76
C SER A 502 -6.28 22.95 -26.44
N GLY A 503 -5.70 23.35 -25.31
CA GLY A 503 -6.25 23.01 -24.00
C GLY A 503 -7.67 23.56 -23.78
N THR A 504 -7.94 24.79 -24.21
CA THR A 504 -9.28 25.39 -24.12
C THR A 504 -10.32 24.57 -24.87
N VAL A 505 -9.95 24.04 -26.05
CA VAL A 505 -10.84 23.22 -26.87
C VAL A 505 -11.08 21.86 -26.22
N LEU A 506 -10.02 21.22 -25.73
CA LEU A 506 -10.12 19.93 -25.05
C LEU A 506 -10.98 20.01 -23.78
N SER A 507 -10.77 21.03 -22.94
CA SER A 507 -11.60 21.29 -21.76
C SER A 507 -13.08 21.45 -22.13
N THR A 508 -13.37 22.23 -23.18
CA THR A 508 -14.76 22.41 -23.65
C THR A 508 -15.39 21.08 -24.08
N LEU A 509 -14.63 20.18 -24.72
CA LEU A 509 -15.12 18.85 -25.08
C LEU A 509 -15.41 18.00 -23.84
N VAL A 510 -14.53 18.01 -22.86
CA VAL A 510 -14.69 17.27 -21.58
C VAL A 510 -15.96 17.70 -20.86
N ASP A 511 -16.24 19.01 -20.80
CA ASP A 511 -17.44 19.56 -20.16
C ASP A 511 -18.76 19.19 -20.86
N ASN A 512 -18.73 18.89 -22.15
CA ASN A 512 -19.94 18.77 -22.98
C ASN A 512 -20.25 17.33 -23.45
N ILE A 513 -19.36 16.38 -23.20
CA ILE A 513 -19.52 14.97 -23.58
C ILE A 513 -19.69 14.12 -22.31
N ASN A 514 -20.80 13.39 -22.24
CA ASN A 514 -21.16 12.50 -21.14
C ASN A 514 -21.88 11.25 -21.69
N PRO A 515 -22.23 10.25 -20.86
CA PRO A 515 -22.82 8.99 -21.34
C PRO A 515 -24.19 9.14 -22.03
N ASP A 516 -24.89 10.25 -21.81
CA ASP A 516 -26.18 10.56 -22.43
C ASP A 516 -26.03 11.35 -23.75
N THR A 517 -24.83 11.85 -24.06
CA THR A 517 -24.56 12.54 -25.32
C THR A 517 -24.48 11.54 -26.47
N ASN A 518 -25.44 11.62 -27.40
CA ASN A 518 -25.46 10.73 -28.57
C ASN A 518 -24.30 10.97 -29.54
N ASP A 519 -23.93 9.94 -30.28
CA ASP A 519 -22.80 9.94 -31.22
C ASP A 519 -22.79 11.13 -32.20
N THR A 520 -23.93 11.46 -32.80
CA THR A 520 -24.01 12.56 -33.77
C THR A 520 -23.62 13.89 -33.12
N LYS A 521 -24.11 14.14 -31.90
CA LYS A 521 -23.76 15.35 -31.16
C LYS A 521 -22.28 15.36 -30.75
N VAL A 522 -21.70 14.21 -30.37
CA VAL A 522 -20.27 14.15 -30.05
C VAL A 522 -19.42 14.45 -31.29
N ILE A 523 -19.78 13.86 -32.43
CA ILE A 523 -19.09 14.13 -33.71
C ILE A 523 -19.21 15.61 -34.09
N ASP A 524 -20.40 16.21 -33.95
CA ASP A 524 -20.61 17.64 -34.20
C ASP A 524 -19.75 18.52 -33.29
N LEU A 525 -19.58 18.15 -32.01
CA LEU A 525 -18.70 18.84 -31.07
C LEU A 525 -17.23 18.72 -31.48
N LEU A 526 -16.76 17.52 -31.83
CA LEU A 526 -15.38 17.27 -32.28
C LEU A 526 -15.04 18.05 -33.56
N VAL A 527 -15.94 18.05 -34.55
CA VAL A 527 -15.76 18.81 -35.79
C VAL A 527 -15.88 20.31 -35.55
N GLY A 528 -16.81 20.73 -34.68
CA GLY A 528 -16.95 22.12 -34.25
C GLY A 528 -15.72 22.64 -33.48
N ALA A 529 -14.98 21.75 -32.81
CA ALA A 529 -13.70 21.99 -32.16
C ALA A 529 -12.52 22.16 -33.14
N GLY A 530 -12.74 21.97 -34.45
CA GLY A 530 -11.74 22.18 -35.49
C GLY A 530 -11.10 20.91 -36.04
N LEU A 531 -11.51 19.72 -35.57
CA LEU A 531 -11.05 18.45 -36.12
C LEU A 531 -11.66 18.20 -37.51
N GLU A 532 -10.86 17.64 -38.42
CA GLU A 532 -11.40 17.25 -39.72
C GLU A 532 -12.38 16.09 -39.56
N GLN A 533 -13.57 16.21 -40.17
CA GLN A 533 -14.59 15.15 -40.15
C GLN A 533 -14.03 13.78 -40.58
N VAL A 534 -13.09 13.76 -41.52
CA VAL A 534 -12.44 12.53 -42.00
C VAL A 534 -11.55 11.93 -40.90
N SER A 535 -10.79 12.74 -40.18
CA SER A 535 -9.96 12.33 -39.04
C SER A 535 -10.81 11.70 -37.94
N VAL A 536 -11.91 12.37 -37.54
CA VAL A 536 -12.86 11.85 -36.53
C VAL A 536 -13.48 10.51 -36.98
N ASN A 537 -13.89 10.40 -38.24
CA ASN A 537 -14.48 9.17 -38.75
C ASN A 537 -13.47 8.00 -38.78
N ASN A 538 -12.22 8.27 -39.17
CA ASN A 538 -11.16 7.27 -39.19
C ASN A 538 -10.82 6.80 -37.77
N ALA A 539 -10.74 7.71 -36.80
CA ALA A 539 -10.52 7.38 -35.40
C ALA A 539 -11.65 6.49 -34.83
N ILE A 540 -12.91 6.84 -35.12
CA ILE A 540 -14.07 6.00 -34.76
C ILE A 540 -13.97 4.61 -35.41
N GLU A 541 -13.56 4.53 -36.68
CA GLU A 541 -13.39 3.25 -37.38
C GLU A 541 -12.28 2.40 -36.74
N ASP A 542 -11.12 2.99 -36.43
CA ASP A 542 -10.01 2.29 -35.76
C ASP A 542 -10.42 1.75 -34.38
N VAL A 543 -11.04 2.60 -33.54
CA VAL A 543 -11.54 2.17 -32.23
C VAL A 543 -12.57 1.05 -32.38
N ASN A 544 -13.53 1.16 -33.29
CA ASN A 544 -14.52 0.12 -33.49
C ASN A 544 -13.89 -1.18 -34.00
N GLN A 545 -12.90 -1.11 -34.89
CA GLN A 545 -12.18 -2.28 -35.37
C GLN A 545 -11.36 -2.94 -34.25
N HIS A 546 -10.74 -2.15 -33.38
CA HIS A 546 -10.07 -2.63 -32.15
C HIS A 546 -11.05 -3.38 -31.24
N LEU A 547 -12.22 -2.79 -30.97
CA LEU A 547 -13.26 -3.44 -30.15
C LEU A 547 -13.79 -4.74 -30.76
N ILE A 548 -13.95 -4.79 -32.09
CA ILE A 548 -14.33 -6.01 -32.81
C ILE A 548 -13.25 -7.08 -32.65
N ASN A 549 -11.97 -6.72 -32.81
CA ASN A 549 -10.85 -7.65 -32.66
C ASN A 549 -10.76 -8.21 -31.23
N MET A 550 -11.06 -7.37 -30.23
CA MET A 550 -11.07 -7.73 -28.82
C MET A 550 -12.38 -8.35 -28.33
N ASN A 551 -13.41 -8.43 -29.20
CA ASN A 551 -14.74 -8.91 -28.86
C ASN A 551 -15.35 -8.20 -27.62
N TYR A 552 -15.24 -6.87 -27.56
CA TYR A 552 -15.74 -6.06 -26.44
C TYR A 552 -16.85 -5.08 -26.88
N SER A 553 -17.79 -4.78 -25.97
CA SER A 553 -18.96 -3.97 -26.30
C SER A 553 -18.63 -2.47 -26.28
N ARG A 554 -18.85 -1.81 -27.42
CA ARG A 554 -18.88 -0.34 -27.50
C ARG A 554 -19.87 0.29 -26.52
N GLN A 555 -21.05 -0.32 -26.35
CA GLN A 555 -22.07 0.21 -25.45
C GLN A 555 -21.58 0.24 -24.00
N GLN A 556 -20.83 -0.78 -23.56
CA GLN A 556 -20.26 -0.81 -22.21
C GLN A 556 -19.26 0.34 -22.02
N LEU A 557 -18.38 0.59 -22.98
CA LEU A 557 -17.39 1.68 -22.91
C LEU A 557 -17.98 3.08 -23.08
N ASN A 558 -19.14 3.20 -23.71
CA ASN A 558 -19.92 4.45 -23.75
C ASN A 558 -20.59 4.78 -22.41
N GLN A 559 -20.75 3.78 -21.53
CA GLN A 559 -21.35 3.97 -20.20
C GLN A 559 -20.30 4.02 -19.09
N ALA A 560 -19.15 3.39 -19.30
CA ALA A 560 -17.99 3.52 -18.41
C ALA A 560 -17.39 4.93 -18.52
N ILE A 561 -17.10 5.55 -17.38
CA ILE A 561 -16.49 6.87 -17.29
C ILE A 561 -15.04 6.80 -16.82
N PHE A 562 -14.28 7.87 -17.05
CA PHE A 562 -12.87 7.94 -16.66
C PHE A 562 -12.64 7.75 -15.16
N THR A 563 -13.52 8.30 -14.32
CA THR A 563 -13.49 8.12 -12.85
C THR A 563 -13.45 6.65 -12.45
N ASP A 564 -14.29 5.80 -13.06
CA ASP A 564 -14.33 4.36 -12.77
C ASP A 564 -13.03 3.66 -13.16
N TYR A 565 -12.41 4.08 -14.27
CA TYR A 565 -11.13 3.56 -14.73
C TYR A 565 -10.01 3.90 -13.74
N CYS A 566 -9.88 5.16 -13.34
CA CYS A 566 -8.91 5.59 -12.33
C CYS A 566 -9.12 4.87 -10.99
N ASN A 567 -10.36 4.79 -10.51
CA ASN A 567 -10.68 4.07 -9.28
C ASN A 567 -10.27 2.60 -9.39
N ALA A 568 -10.56 1.92 -10.50
CA ALA A 568 -10.13 0.55 -10.72
C ALA A 568 -8.60 0.40 -10.69
N MET A 569 -7.85 1.33 -11.29
CA MET A 569 -6.38 1.34 -11.25
C MET A 569 -5.84 1.51 -9.84
N LEU A 570 -6.41 2.40 -9.04
CA LEU A 570 -6.03 2.59 -7.63
C LEU A 570 -6.33 1.36 -6.78
N HIS A 571 -7.44 0.68 -7.03
CA HIS A 571 -7.76 -0.59 -6.34
C HIS A 571 -6.82 -1.72 -6.78
N ILE A 572 -6.49 -1.83 -8.07
CA ILE A 572 -5.50 -2.80 -8.57
C ILE A 572 -4.12 -2.52 -7.96
N ARG A 573 -3.71 -1.26 -7.85
CA ARG A 573 -2.47 -0.87 -7.15
C ARG A 573 -2.43 -1.40 -5.72
N ASN A 574 -3.54 -1.29 -5.00
CA ASN A 574 -3.60 -1.60 -3.59
C ASN A 574 -3.80 -3.09 -3.29
N GLY A 575 -4.68 -3.76 -4.02
CA GLY A 575 -5.06 -5.15 -3.78
C GLY A 575 -4.45 -6.16 -4.76
N ASP A 576 -3.86 -5.70 -5.85
CA ASP A 576 -3.37 -6.50 -6.96
C ASP A 576 -4.42 -7.53 -7.44
N GLU A 577 -4.10 -8.83 -7.49
CA GLU A 577 -5.01 -9.89 -7.95
C GLU A 577 -6.32 -9.95 -7.16
N LEU A 578 -6.30 -9.57 -5.88
CA LEU A 578 -7.47 -9.61 -5.02
C LEU A 578 -8.50 -8.54 -5.42
N ALA A 579 -8.05 -7.40 -5.96
CA ALA A 579 -8.93 -6.33 -6.40
C ALA A 579 -9.78 -6.68 -7.63
N LEU A 580 -9.36 -7.69 -8.40
CA LEU A 580 -10.10 -8.15 -9.58
C LEU A 580 -11.49 -8.68 -9.22
N GLN A 581 -11.63 -9.24 -8.01
CA GLN A 581 -12.92 -9.74 -7.51
C GLN A 581 -13.88 -8.59 -7.19
N ASP A 582 -13.36 -7.50 -6.64
CA ASP A 582 -14.16 -6.35 -6.18
C ASP A 582 -14.53 -5.41 -7.35
N ILE A 583 -13.63 -5.24 -8.32
CA ILE A 583 -13.89 -4.46 -9.54
C ILE A 583 -14.84 -5.22 -10.48
N GLY A 584 -14.70 -6.54 -10.54
CA GLY A 584 -15.43 -7.43 -11.45
C GLY A 584 -14.68 -7.68 -12.75
N LEU A 585 -14.56 -8.96 -13.12
CA LEU A 585 -13.77 -9.43 -14.26
C LEU A 585 -14.17 -8.75 -15.58
N ASP A 586 -15.46 -8.59 -15.87
CA ASP A 586 -15.93 -7.97 -17.12
C ASP A 586 -15.47 -6.51 -17.28
N LYS A 587 -15.34 -5.77 -16.17
CA LYS A 587 -14.79 -4.40 -16.18
C LYS A 587 -13.29 -4.44 -16.42
N VAL A 588 -12.56 -5.33 -15.74
CA VAL A 588 -11.10 -5.48 -15.92
C VAL A 588 -10.75 -5.89 -17.36
N VAL A 589 -11.52 -6.79 -18.00
CA VAL A 589 -11.34 -7.09 -19.43
C VAL A 589 -11.50 -5.82 -20.26
N GLY A 590 -12.55 -5.05 -20.00
CA GLY A 590 -12.77 -3.77 -20.69
C GLY A 590 -11.59 -2.82 -20.53
N TYR A 591 -11.05 -2.70 -19.31
CA TYR A 591 -9.90 -1.86 -19.04
C TYR A 591 -8.62 -2.36 -19.72
N SER A 592 -8.45 -3.68 -19.87
CA SER A 592 -7.36 -4.21 -20.69
C SER A 592 -7.48 -3.84 -22.17
N VAL A 593 -8.70 -3.80 -22.71
CA VAL A 593 -8.96 -3.37 -24.10
C VAL A 593 -8.66 -1.88 -24.28
N VAL A 594 -8.99 -1.07 -23.28
CA VAL A 594 -8.68 0.37 -23.23
C VAL A 594 -7.17 0.58 -23.15
N ALA A 595 -6.49 -0.09 -22.21
CA ALA A 595 -5.05 0.03 -22.01
C ALA A 595 -4.23 -0.33 -23.26
N GLU A 596 -4.65 -1.35 -24.03
CA GLU A 596 -3.97 -1.68 -25.29
C GLU A 596 -4.05 -0.56 -26.33
N LEU A 597 -5.18 0.15 -26.39
CA LEU A 597 -5.31 1.29 -27.29
C LEU A 597 -4.53 2.51 -26.79
N PHE A 598 -4.59 2.78 -25.49
CA PHE A 598 -3.81 3.85 -24.85
C PHE A 598 -2.30 3.62 -24.97
N GLY A 599 -1.85 2.36 -24.99
CA GLY A 599 -0.45 2.02 -25.23
C GLY A 599 0.05 2.45 -26.61
N ARG A 600 -0.82 2.78 -27.57
CA ARG A 600 -0.41 3.38 -28.86
C ARG A 600 0.00 4.85 -28.73
N CYS A 601 -0.32 5.49 -27.60
CA CYS A 601 0.13 6.85 -27.30
C CYS A 601 1.58 6.88 -26.80
N ASP A 602 2.12 5.73 -26.42
CA ASP A 602 3.52 5.56 -26.02
C ASP A 602 4.43 5.73 -27.25
N ILE A 603 5.36 6.68 -27.18
CA ILE A 603 6.06 7.19 -28.38
C ILE A 603 7.03 6.14 -28.95
N ASP A 604 7.76 5.43 -28.09
CA ASP A 604 8.71 4.39 -28.51
C ASP A 604 8.07 3.00 -28.62
N ASN A 605 6.78 2.87 -28.27
CA ASN A 605 5.99 1.63 -28.25
C ASN A 605 6.59 0.57 -27.34
N ASN A 606 7.17 0.97 -26.22
CA ASN A 606 7.74 0.09 -25.23
C ASN A 606 7.18 0.41 -23.84
N LEU A 607 6.18 -0.37 -23.43
CA LEU A 607 5.53 -0.17 -22.13
C LEU A 607 6.35 -0.66 -20.93
N GLU A 608 7.58 -1.15 -21.13
CA GLU A 608 8.45 -1.73 -20.09
C GLU A 608 9.65 -0.85 -19.72
N ASN A 609 9.84 0.29 -20.38
CA ASN A 609 10.84 1.28 -20.02
C ASN A 609 10.20 2.61 -19.62
N HIS A 610 11.06 3.48 -19.08
CA HIS A 610 10.79 4.91 -18.96
C HIS A 610 11.86 5.68 -19.72
N ASP A 611 11.55 6.13 -20.93
CA ASP A 611 12.29 7.20 -21.59
C ASP A 611 11.67 8.53 -21.18
N TYR A 612 12.25 9.15 -20.15
CA TYR A 612 11.69 10.36 -19.56
C TYR A 612 11.43 11.46 -20.60
N SER A 613 12.28 11.57 -21.63
CA SER A 613 12.14 12.59 -22.68
C SER A 613 10.94 12.39 -23.60
N GLN A 614 10.34 11.21 -23.57
CA GLN A 614 9.20 10.80 -24.38
C GLN A 614 7.95 10.53 -23.54
N ASP A 615 8.13 10.13 -22.28
CA ASP A 615 7.05 9.65 -21.42
C ASP A 615 6.40 10.72 -20.55
N TYR A 616 7.14 11.80 -20.27
CA TYR A 616 6.72 12.83 -19.32
C TYR A 616 6.83 14.22 -19.92
N ILE A 617 5.88 15.08 -19.57
CA ILE A 617 5.96 16.52 -19.83
C ILE A 617 7.29 17.03 -19.25
N GLU A 618 8.00 17.87 -20.01
CA GLU A 618 9.29 18.45 -19.58
C GLU A 618 10.39 17.43 -19.22
N ALA A 619 10.21 16.15 -19.58
CA ALA A 619 11.05 15.03 -19.16
C ALA A 619 11.10 14.79 -17.65
N ASP A 620 10.02 15.13 -16.95
CA ASP A 620 9.93 15.06 -15.49
C ASP A 620 8.53 14.57 -15.04
N PRO A 621 8.43 13.44 -14.33
CA PRO A 621 7.19 13.01 -13.70
C PRO A 621 6.54 14.08 -12.79
N GLU A 622 7.34 14.95 -12.15
CA GLU A 622 6.82 16.05 -11.32
C GLU A 622 6.02 17.07 -12.13
N ALA A 623 6.34 17.25 -13.42
CA ALA A 623 5.64 18.18 -14.30
C ALA A 623 4.21 17.72 -14.62
N GLY A 624 3.81 16.53 -14.15
CA GLY A 624 2.43 16.06 -14.18
C GLY A 624 1.51 16.70 -13.15
N SER A 625 2.01 17.41 -12.14
CA SER A 625 1.20 18.13 -11.15
C SER A 625 1.16 19.63 -11.46
N HIS A 626 -0.04 20.19 -11.55
CA HIS A 626 -0.28 21.63 -11.67
C HIS A 626 -1.73 21.98 -11.29
N GLU A 627 -1.90 23.01 -10.45
CA GLU A 627 -3.19 23.39 -9.87
C GLU A 627 -4.12 24.09 -10.88
N GLU A 628 -3.58 25.03 -11.65
CA GLU A 628 -4.35 25.92 -12.53
C GLU A 628 -4.27 25.49 -13.99
N PHE A 629 -5.35 25.70 -14.74
CA PHE A 629 -5.37 25.45 -16.18
C PHE A 629 -4.22 26.16 -16.92
N ASP A 630 -3.50 25.42 -17.77
CA ASP A 630 -2.44 25.90 -18.65
C ASP A 630 -2.67 25.42 -20.08
N GLU A 631 -2.92 26.38 -20.99
CA GLU A 631 -3.16 26.12 -22.42
C GLU A 631 -2.08 25.27 -23.10
N ASN A 632 -0.84 25.32 -22.61
CA ASN A 632 0.30 24.55 -23.15
C ASN A 632 0.48 23.20 -22.47
N LYS A 633 -0.03 23.00 -21.25
CA LYS A 633 0.08 21.71 -20.54
C LYS A 633 -1.16 20.84 -20.73
N ASP A 634 -2.34 21.44 -20.84
CA ASP A 634 -3.62 20.73 -20.86
C ASP A 634 -4.15 20.44 -22.27
N ASN A 635 -3.25 20.25 -23.24
CA ASN A 635 -3.60 19.95 -24.64
C ASN A 635 -3.71 18.44 -24.92
N LEU A 636 -4.22 18.06 -26.10
CA LEU A 636 -4.42 16.64 -26.44
C LEU A 636 -3.10 15.85 -26.53
N SER A 637 -2.03 16.47 -27.01
CA SER A 637 -0.72 15.82 -27.10
C SER A 637 -0.20 15.39 -25.73
N ASN A 638 -0.37 16.23 -24.71
CA ASN A 638 0.02 15.89 -23.33
C ASN A 638 -0.96 14.93 -22.67
N LEU A 639 -2.27 15.04 -22.95
CA LEU A 639 -3.25 14.04 -22.49
C LEU A 639 -2.87 12.64 -23.00
N LYS A 640 -2.38 12.51 -24.24
CA LYS A 640 -1.89 11.23 -24.76
C LYS A 640 -0.72 10.66 -23.96
N LEU A 641 0.18 11.49 -23.44
CA LEU A 641 1.23 11.03 -22.52
C LEU A 641 0.63 10.48 -21.22
N ARG A 642 -0.45 11.09 -20.70
CA ARG A 642 -1.21 10.53 -19.55
C ARG A 642 -1.81 9.17 -19.88
N LEU A 643 -2.39 9.02 -21.06
CA LEU A 643 -2.97 7.75 -21.49
C LEU A 643 -1.90 6.67 -21.64
N ALA A 644 -0.72 7.01 -22.19
CA ALA A 644 0.43 6.11 -22.26
C ALA A 644 0.88 5.65 -20.86
N ALA A 645 0.99 6.57 -19.90
CA ALA A 645 1.31 6.24 -18.50
C ALA A 645 0.28 5.29 -17.87
N LEU A 646 -1.02 5.50 -18.11
CA LEU A 646 -2.07 4.57 -17.66
C LEU A 646 -1.92 3.18 -18.29
N ALA A 647 -1.50 3.12 -19.57
CA ALA A 647 -1.23 1.86 -20.26
C ALA A 647 0.02 1.14 -19.71
N ARG A 648 1.11 1.88 -19.42
CA ARG A 648 2.32 1.35 -18.78
C ARG A 648 2.01 0.75 -17.42
N ILE A 649 1.30 1.47 -16.55
CA ILE A 649 0.86 0.94 -15.26
C ILE A 649 0.08 -0.37 -15.44
N PHE A 650 -0.92 -0.38 -16.33
CA PHE A 650 -1.74 -1.57 -16.55
C PHE A 650 -0.90 -2.74 -17.09
N HIS A 651 0.04 -2.47 -18.00
CA HIS A 651 0.97 -3.45 -18.57
C HIS A 651 1.93 -4.00 -17.52
N MET A 652 2.53 -3.14 -16.71
CA MET A 652 3.40 -3.55 -15.60
C MET A 652 2.69 -4.48 -14.67
N PHE A 653 1.50 -4.10 -14.20
CA PHE A 653 0.69 -5.01 -13.43
C PHE A 653 0.54 -6.36 -14.17
N ARG A 654 0.19 -6.41 -15.47
CA ARG A 654 -0.02 -7.68 -16.21
C ARG A 654 1.13 -8.68 -16.10
N ILE A 655 2.37 -8.21 -15.96
CA ILE A 655 3.58 -9.04 -16.09
C ILE A 655 4.30 -9.30 -14.76
N THR A 656 3.74 -8.87 -13.63
CA THR A 656 4.40 -8.97 -12.32
C THR A 656 4.27 -10.35 -11.67
N GLU A 657 4.85 -10.48 -10.47
CA GLU A 657 4.80 -11.71 -9.70
C GLU A 657 3.45 -11.87 -8.98
N PRO A 658 3.01 -13.11 -8.73
CA PRO A 658 1.78 -13.37 -8.00
C PRO A 658 1.83 -12.80 -6.57
N THR A 659 0.67 -12.38 -6.08
CA THR A 659 0.53 -11.82 -4.74
C THR A 659 -0.46 -12.59 -3.87
N THR A 660 -1.33 -13.41 -4.46
CA THR A 660 -2.38 -14.13 -3.71
C THR A 660 -1.88 -15.42 -3.06
N HIS A 661 -1.37 -16.37 -3.84
CA HIS A 661 -0.90 -17.66 -3.33
C HIS A 661 0.23 -18.17 -4.22
N PHE A 662 1.44 -18.25 -3.68
CA PHE A 662 2.63 -18.54 -4.46
C PHE A 662 3.72 -19.20 -3.62
N ARG A 663 4.73 -19.72 -4.29
CA ARG A 663 5.91 -20.33 -3.69
C ARG A 663 7.17 -19.63 -4.15
N VAL A 664 8.09 -19.35 -3.24
CA VAL A 664 9.38 -18.72 -3.52
C VAL A 664 10.51 -19.69 -3.20
N PHE A 665 11.47 -19.80 -4.12
CA PHE A 665 12.74 -20.50 -3.93
C PHE A 665 13.90 -19.49 -3.99
N PRO A 666 14.26 -18.86 -2.86
CA PRO A 666 15.16 -17.70 -2.84
C PRO A 666 16.51 -17.92 -3.53
N SER A 667 17.13 -19.09 -3.38
CA SER A 667 18.42 -19.43 -3.98
C SER A 667 18.40 -19.46 -5.52
N ARG A 668 17.22 -19.67 -6.10
CA ARG A 668 16.99 -19.73 -7.55
C ARG A 668 16.29 -18.48 -8.09
N GLY A 669 15.84 -17.57 -7.22
CA GLY A 669 15.04 -16.41 -7.62
C GLY A 669 13.69 -16.78 -8.27
N GLU A 670 13.19 -17.99 -8.02
CA GLU A 670 11.97 -18.51 -8.66
C GLU A 670 10.75 -18.17 -7.81
N VAL A 671 9.72 -17.60 -8.45
CA VAL A 671 8.39 -17.38 -7.89
C VAL A 671 7.39 -18.19 -8.70
N LEU A 672 6.73 -19.16 -8.07
CA LEU A 672 5.73 -20.04 -8.67
C LEU A 672 4.33 -19.66 -8.18
N ASP A 673 3.48 -19.26 -9.10
CA ASP A 673 2.07 -19.01 -8.83
C ASP A 673 1.33 -20.31 -8.49
N LEU A 674 0.77 -20.40 -7.29
CA LEU A 674 0.00 -21.53 -6.79
C LEU A 674 -1.51 -21.27 -6.76
N SER A 675 -1.96 -20.08 -7.21
CA SER A 675 -3.39 -19.71 -7.20
C SER A 675 -4.28 -20.68 -7.97
N ASN A 676 -3.71 -21.43 -8.94
CA ASN A 676 -4.38 -22.49 -9.70
C ASN A 676 -4.20 -23.91 -9.10
N GLU A 677 -3.24 -24.12 -8.19
CA GLU A 677 -2.90 -25.42 -7.58
C GLU A 677 -3.59 -25.66 -6.23
N ASN A 678 -4.49 -24.77 -5.80
CA ASN A 678 -5.26 -24.93 -4.56
C ASN A 678 -6.70 -25.44 -4.84
N PRO A 679 -6.91 -26.75 -5.05
CA PRO A 679 -8.25 -27.35 -5.16
C PRO A 679 -9.06 -27.27 -3.85
N LEU A 680 -8.48 -26.74 -2.75
CA LEU A 680 -9.14 -26.63 -1.45
C LEU A 680 -9.85 -25.28 -1.21
N ARG A 681 -9.89 -24.39 -2.21
CA ARG A 681 -10.90 -23.31 -2.29
C ARG A 681 -11.90 -23.51 -3.43
N ILE A 682 -12.11 -24.75 -3.86
CA ILE A 682 -13.40 -25.15 -4.45
C ILE A 682 -14.40 -25.26 -3.28
N LYS A 683 -15.16 -24.20 -3.05
CA LYS A 683 -16.51 -24.33 -2.48
C LYS A 683 -17.50 -23.85 -3.53
N ALA A 684 -18.42 -24.75 -3.84
CA ALA A 684 -19.40 -24.72 -4.91
C ALA A 684 -20.33 -23.50 -4.89
#